data_AF-A0A254REK8-F1
#
_entry.id   AF-A0A254REK8-F1
#
_cell.length_a   1.000
_cell.length_b   1.000
_cell.length_c   1.000
_cell.angle_alpha   90.00
_cell.angle_beta   90.00
_cell.angle_gamma   90.00
#
_symmetry.space_group_name_H-M   'P 1'
#
loop_
_entity.id
_entity.type
_entity.pdbx_description
1 polymer ?
#
loop_
_entity_poly.entity_id
_entity_poly.type
_entity_poly.pdbx_seq_one_letter_code
_entity_poly.pdbx_strand_id
1 'polypeptide(L)'
;MNKKVLFLCSLCCFALVGCNGIGSGEERLARVDNETVYVEDLDLALKLSGSDRAQVEMLTNDLLYRAAMVSKALQDFPELATRWESYSKNLQDRVLTLVYQRYYSMENLTFSDSELRKYFNAHKSEFAKDSADVEFLDVRGTVAEHLLLSREADKFKESGLDTVTYLHQFRQNLMETSIKSVNEKYPVKIEKIIPPNQEAYYEKHKEEFKTAPAFEVYHVQMEDSAALAKLFAKPVKDLEQFKEIATKYSENKETAANGGYVGKVKDGFAFPYGIGIINGLGKAFTGMPEGTISPVLATTRTPGRHVFYLVKEFPPEVKPFDRVKGEVEARMLNVGYLELDPGYVLISKNGEPFITEKDILQIFEEEPGLPKTNRSRDRFIASIAESASFAEAARALKLDHSWEYRAFMRQTRGNYILAHYEEMAPAKDMLPEDSLKAYFEKNGNPVRPDIPFEDSKEDLNDYIKFPENILKHEYYFNYVLYGKRNIEDIRRSVFNMNFRALRATRKEMREASIWSKANVRLYKENITVKPAESFAAEDLIRAADSLYKARAYEASLAKWRKVRDVYPDVDSLYAQATFQIAQVESEAEQFSFAEAEYYAYYRMWPKSPDAEKAMFSRGFILNENMHKDSLALEVLEEFQKTYPNSEMGKDVSWLIENIKSGGKLAEDLMKKIEAEE
;
A
#
# COMPACT_ATOMS: atom_id res chain seq x y z
N MET A 1 -19.93 -10.76 65.31
CA MET A 1 -19.48 -10.14 64.05
C MET A 1 -19.44 -8.62 64.23
N ASN A 2 -18.26 -8.02 64.08
CA ASN A 2 -17.97 -6.66 64.54
C ASN A 2 -18.40 -5.62 63.48
N LYS A 3 -19.24 -4.64 63.86
CA LYS A 3 -19.84 -3.64 62.95
C LYS A 3 -18.83 -2.78 62.17
N LYS A 4 -17.55 -2.80 62.55
CA LYS A 4 -16.45 -2.15 61.81
C LYS A 4 -16.03 -2.89 60.52
N VAL A 5 -16.30 -4.20 60.40
CA VAL A 5 -15.98 -4.97 59.18
C VAL A 5 -17.02 -4.74 58.07
N LEU A 6 -18.29 -4.51 58.43
CA LEU A 6 -19.34 -4.20 57.44
C LEU A 6 -19.17 -2.81 56.80
N PHE A 7 -18.60 -1.84 57.52
CA PHE A 7 -18.36 -0.50 56.97
C PHE A 7 -17.13 -0.46 56.04
N LEU A 8 -16.12 -1.31 56.27
CA LEU A 8 -14.98 -1.46 55.34
C LEU A 8 -15.33 -2.26 54.09
N CYS A 9 -16.19 -3.28 54.18
CA CYS A 9 -16.65 -4.00 52.98
C CYS A 9 -17.59 -3.15 52.11
N SER A 10 -18.35 -2.21 52.69
CA SER A 10 -19.16 -1.27 51.91
C SER A 10 -18.32 -0.21 51.19
N LEU A 11 -17.16 0.21 51.74
CA LEU A 11 -16.30 1.19 51.06
C LEU A 11 -15.44 0.57 49.95
N CYS A 12 -15.10 -0.72 50.04
CA CYS A 12 -14.35 -1.42 48.99
C CYS A 12 -15.22 -1.86 47.80
N CYS A 13 -16.54 -1.95 47.94
CA CYS A 13 -17.44 -2.23 46.81
C CYS A 13 -17.83 -0.96 46.01
N PHE A 14 -17.61 0.25 46.53
CA PHE A 14 -17.78 1.50 45.77
C PHE A 14 -16.47 2.03 45.14
N ALA A 15 -15.33 1.38 45.40
CA ALA A 15 -14.04 1.72 44.78
C ALA A 15 -13.74 0.97 43.47
N LEU A 16 -14.65 0.12 42.98
CA LEU A 16 -14.56 -0.54 41.66
C LEU A 16 -15.49 0.06 40.60
N VAL A 17 -16.10 1.22 40.87
CA VAL A 17 -16.77 2.08 39.87
C VAL A 17 -16.04 3.43 39.73
N GLY A 18 -14.79 3.49 40.20
CA GLY A 18 -13.94 4.68 40.12
C GLY A 18 -13.13 4.69 38.83
N CYS A 19 -13.44 5.67 37.97
CA CYS A 19 -12.77 6.06 36.72
C CYS A 19 -13.47 5.69 35.39
N ASN A 20 -14.80 5.76 35.31
CA ASN A 20 -15.49 6.14 34.06
C ASN A 20 -15.38 7.66 33.84
N GLY A 21 -14.16 8.16 33.77
CA GLY A 21 -13.85 9.58 33.63
C GLY A 21 -14.14 10.06 32.21
N ILE A 22 -15.17 10.89 32.06
CA ILE A 22 -15.34 11.88 30.98
C ILE A 22 -15.03 11.33 29.57
N GLY A 23 -15.88 10.40 29.15
CA GLY A 23 -16.11 9.95 27.78
C GLY A 23 -17.38 9.10 27.83
N SER A 24 -18.27 9.20 26.84
CA SER A 24 -19.33 8.18 26.71
C SER A 24 -18.62 6.82 26.63
N GLY A 25 -18.94 5.90 27.54
CA GLY A 25 -18.34 4.56 27.50
C GLY A 25 -18.57 3.95 26.11
N GLU A 26 -17.51 3.44 25.49
CA GLU A 26 -17.62 2.85 24.16
C GLU A 26 -18.54 1.63 24.19
N GLU A 27 -19.46 1.56 23.23
CA GLU A 27 -20.42 0.46 23.14
C GLU A 27 -19.71 -0.76 22.54
N ARG A 28 -19.73 -1.89 23.25
CA ARG A 28 -19.15 -3.13 22.72
C ARG A 28 -20.03 -3.67 21.60
N LEU A 29 -19.44 -3.85 20.43
CA LEU A 29 -20.08 -4.55 19.31
C LEU A 29 -19.96 -6.06 19.48
N ALA A 30 -18.73 -6.54 19.70
CA ALA A 30 -18.41 -7.94 19.82
C ALA A 30 -17.14 -8.20 20.63
N ARG A 31 -16.93 -9.46 21.02
CA ARG A 31 -15.64 -9.97 21.48
C ARG A 31 -15.25 -11.13 20.58
N VAL A 32 -14.04 -11.08 20.03
CA VAL A 32 -13.47 -12.14 19.20
C VAL A 32 -12.22 -12.64 19.92
N ASP A 33 -12.31 -13.81 20.53
CA ASP A 33 -11.29 -14.34 21.45
C ASP A 33 -10.90 -13.33 22.55
N ASN A 34 -9.68 -12.77 22.47
CA ASN A 34 -9.13 -11.80 23.40
C ASN A 34 -9.30 -10.34 22.94
N GLU A 35 -9.75 -10.11 21.71
CA GLU A 35 -9.95 -8.78 21.14
C GLU A 35 -11.40 -8.32 21.34
N THR A 36 -11.58 -7.02 21.60
CA THR A 36 -12.90 -6.38 21.72
C THR A 36 -13.09 -5.44 20.55
N VAL A 37 -14.21 -5.59 19.86
CA VAL A 37 -14.63 -4.69 18.77
C VAL A 37 -15.73 -3.79 19.31
N TYR A 38 -15.64 -2.49 19.04
CA TYR A 38 -16.58 -1.48 19.49
C TYR A 38 -17.47 -0.99 18.34
N VAL A 39 -18.63 -0.43 18.65
CA VAL A 39 -19.52 0.17 17.64
C VAL A 39 -18.80 1.31 16.91
N GLU A 40 -17.97 2.05 17.62
CA GLU A 40 -17.20 3.16 17.08
C GLU A 40 -16.11 2.71 16.09
N ASP A 41 -15.69 1.44 16.13
CA ASP A 41 -14.81 0.87 15.11
C ASP A 41 -15.55 0.69 13.77
N LEU A 42 -16.83 0.31 13.85
CA LEU A 42 -17.73 0.22 12.69
C LEU A 42 -18.07 1.61 12.14
N ASP A 43 -18.35 2.58 13.01
CA ASP A 43 -18.60 3.96 12.60
C ASP A 43 -17.38 4.56 11.88
N LEU A 44 -16.17 4.29 12.39
CA LEU A 44 -14.95 4.69 11.71
C LEU A 44 -14.80 4.00 10.36
N ALA A 45 -15.05 2.69 10.29
CA ALA A 45 -14.95 1.93 9.03
C ALA A 45 -15.90 2.50 7.96
N LEU A 46 -17.16 2.76 8.31
CA LEU A 46 -18.16 3.39 7.43
C LEU A 46 -17.68 4.75 6.90
N LYS A 47 -17.14 5.59 7.79
CA LYS A 47 -16.62 6.91 7.43
C LYS A 47 -15.42 6.87 6.50
N LEU A 48 -14.54 5.88 6.66
CA LEU A 48 -13.34 5.74 5.84
C LEU A 48 -13.63 5.12 4.47
N SER A 49 -14.59 4.19 4.39
CA SER A 49 -14.98 3.57 3.13
C SER A 49 -15.91 4.44 2.29
N GLY A 50 -16.60 5.42 2.91
CA GLY A 50 -17.67 6.17 2.26
C GLY A 50 -18.89 5.30 1.95
N SER A 51 -18.99 4.13 2.60
CA SER A 51 -20.08 3.18 2.43
C SER A 51 -21.35 3.68 3.09
N ASP A 52 -22.48 3.27 2.53
CA ASP A 52 -23.78 3.42 3.19
C ASP A 52 -23.99 2.32 4.24
N ARG A 53 -25.10 2.44 4.98
CA ARG A 53 -25.47 1.45 5.98
C ARG A 53 -25.88 0.09 5.40
N ALA A 54 -26.12 -0.02 4.08
CA ALA A 54 -26.40 -1.31 3.46
C ALA A 54 -25.15 -2.22 3.49
N GLN A 55 -23.96 -1.65 3.67
CA GLN A 55 -22.69 -2.38 3.76
C GLN A 55 -22.25 -2.65 5.21
N VAL A 56 -23.07 -2.31 6.23
CA VAL A 56 -22.76 -2.53 7.65
C VAL A 56 -22.40 -3.99 7.94
N GLU A 57 -23.13 -4.92 7.34
CA GLU A 57 -22.87 -6.35 7.52
C GLU A 57 -21.46 -6.73 7.04
N MET A 58 -21.09 -6.32 5.83
CA MET A 58 -19.76 -6.59 5.26
C MET A 58 -18.63 -5.98 6.13
N LEU A 59 -18.77 -4.72 6.54
CA LEU A 59 -17.77 -4.04 7.37
C LEU A 59 -17.67 -4.64 8.77
N THR A 60 -18.81 -5.02 9.37
CA THR A 60 -18.83 -5.74 10.64
C THR A 60 -18.00 -7.02 10.52
N ASN A 61 -18.19 -7.78 9.44
CA ASN A 61 -17.48 -9.03 9.23
C ASN A 61 -15.98 -8.83 9.06
N ASP A 62 -15.56 -7.80 8.30
CA ASP A 62 -14.14 -7.44 8.17
C ASP A 62 -13.53 -7.09 9.54
N LEU A 63 -14.25 -6.33 10.38
CA LEU A 63 -13.77 -5.98 11.71
C LEU A 63 -13.62 -7.19 12.64
N LEU A 64 -14.62 -8.09 12.64
CA LEU A 64 -14.56 -9.32 13.45
C LEU A 64 -13.44 -10.25 12.99
N TYR A 65 -13.30 -10.39 11.67
CA TYR A 65 -12.25 -11.18 11.06
C TYR A 65 -10.86 -10.61 11.38
N ARG A 66 -10.66 -9.30 11.22
CA ARG A 66 -9.42 -8.62 11.63
C ARG A 66 -9.13 -8.82 13.11
N ALA A 67 -10.14 -8.77 13.98
CA ALA A 67 -9.97 -9.03 15.41
C ALA A 67 -9.51 -10.47 15.70
N ALA A 68 -10.05 -11.48 14.99
CA ALA A 68 -9.57 -12.87 15.09
C ALA A 68 -8.09 -12.98 14.67
N MET A 69 -7.73 -12.34 13.55
CA MET A 69 -6.37 -12.35 13.02
C MET A 69 -5.38 -11.66 13.98
N VAL A 70 -5.75 -10.50 14.55
CA VAL A 70 -4.94 -9.79 15.55
C VAL A 70 -4.78 -10.63 16.81
N SER A 71 -5.87 -11.22 17.32
CA SER A 71 -5.83 -12.14 18.47
C SER A 71 -4.84 -13.28 18.23
N LYS A 72 -4.92 -13.94 17.06
CA LYS A 72 -4.01 -15.01 16.70
C LYS A 72 -2.56 -14.53 16.57
N ALA A 73 -2.33 -13.41 15.91
CA ALA A 73 -1.01 -12.84 15.73
C ALA A 73 -0.31 -12.60 17.08
N LEU A 74 -1.03 -12.06 18.06
CA LEU A 74 -0.51 -11.81 19.40
C LEU A 74 -0.33 -13.08 20.24
N GLN A 75 -1.16 -14.11 20.01
CA GLN A 75 -0.90 -15.44 20.59
C GLN A 75 0.35 -16.08 19.99
N ASP A 76 0.55 -15.88 18.68
CA ASP A 76 1.66 -16.49 17.95
C ASP A 76 2.99 -15.78 18.20
N PHE A 77 2.97 -14.45 18.36
CA PHE A 77 4.11 -13.56 18.51
C PHE A 77 3.79 -12.47 19.55
N PRO A 78 3.84 -12.77 20.85
CA PRO A 78 3.53 -11.81 21.91
C PRO A 78 4.37 -10.53 21.88
N GLU A 79 5.59 -10.60 21.33
CA GLU A 79 6.49 -9.46 21.16
C GLU A 79 5.91 -8.35 20.26
N LEU A 80 4.94 -8.67 19.39
CA LEU A 80 4.25 -7.67 18.57
C LEU A 80 3.48 -6.65 19.42
N ALA A 81 2.97 -7.05 20.59
CA ALA A 81 2.34 -6.12 21.52
C ALA A 81 3.34 -5.06 22.01
N THR A 82 4.53 -5.50 22.44
CA THR A 82 5.59 -4.60 22.90
C THR A 82 6.12 -3.70 21.78
N ARG A 83 6.28 -4.24 20.57
CA ARG A 83 6.68 -3.45 19.40
C ARG A 83 5.62 -2.38 19.07
N TRP A 84 4.34 -2.73 19.11
CA TRP A 84 3.24 -1.77 18.95
C TRP A 84 3.25 -0.69 20.03
N GLU A 85 3.48 -1.02 21.30
CA GLU A 85 3.58 -0.02 22.37
C GLU A 85 4.69 1.00 22.12
N SER A 86 5.82 0.57 21.55
CA SER A 86 6.90 1.46 21.14
C SER A 86 6.49 2.32 19.93
N TYR A 87 6.01 1.69 18.86
CA TYR A 87 5.62 2.36 17.61
C TYR A 87 4.49 3.38 17.83
N SER A 88 3.47 3.01 18.60
CA SER A 88 2.28 3.82 18.83
C SER A 88 2.58 5.15 19.49
N LYS A 89 3.64 5.28 20.32
CA LYS A 89 4.05 6.55 20.93
C LYS A 89 4.38 7.62 19.90
N ASN A 90 5.05 7.23 18.82
CA ASN A 90 5.42 8.14 17.73
C ASN A 90 4.22 8.50 16.83
N LEU A 91 3.14 7.72 16.91
CA LEU A 91 1.94 7.90 16.10
C LEU A 91 0.89 8.78 16.78
N GLN A 92 0.86 8.86 18.12
CA GLN A 92 -0.22 9.54 18.86
C GLN A 92 -0.44 10.98 18.39
N ASP A 93 0.62 11.76 18.23
CA ASP A 93 0.54 13.16 17.80
C ASP A 93 -0.02 13.29 16.37
N ARG A 94 0.34 12.35 15.48
CA ARG A 94 -0.18 12.32 14.10
C ARG A 94 -1.67 11.99 14.09
N VAL A 95 -2.10 11.00 14.87
CA VAL A 95 -3.52 10.63 14.97
C VAL A 95 -4.33 11.76 15.59
N LEU A 96 -3.81 12.41 16.65
CA LEU A 96 -4.48 13.57 17.24
C LEU A 96 -4.59 14.75 16.28
N THR A 97 -3.55 14.99 15.48
CA THR A 97 -3.58 16.02 14.44
C THR A 97 -4.65 15.73 13.40
N LEU A 98 -4.74 14.48 12.93
CA LEU A 98 -5.81 14.03 12.04
C LEU A 98 -7.18 14.23 12.68
N VAL A 99 -7.33 13.86 13.96
CA VAL A 99 -8.60 14.00 14.68
C VAL A 99 -9.02 15.47 14.80
N TYR A 100 -8.07 16.34 15.16
CA TYR A 100 -8.28 17.78 15.24
C TYR A 100 -8.68 18.35 13.87
N GLN A 101 -7.85 18.14 12.85
CA GLN A 101 -8.04 18.78 11.55
C GLN A 101 -9.28 18.23 10.84
N ARG A 102 -9.44 16.91 10.77
CA ARG A 102 -10.52 16.27 10.00
C ARG A 102 -11.86 16.33 10.73
N TYR A 103 -11.91 15.87 11.98
CA TYR A 103 -13.20 15.72 12.67
C TYR A 103 -13.59 16.98 13.42
N TYR A 104 -12.70 17.54 14.23
CA TYR A 104 -13.05 18.72 15.02
C TYR A 104 -13.19 19.97 14.15
N SER A 105 -12.21 20.29 13.31
CA SER A 105 -12.24 21.51 12.50
C SER A 105 -13.10 21.36 11.24
N MET A 106 -12.90 20.32 10.43
CA MET A 106 -13.52 20.26 9.10
C MET A 106 -14.93 19.67 9.08
N GLU A 107 -15.17 18.58 9.82
CA GLU A 107 -16.49 17.95 9.93
C GLU A 107 -17.38 18.70 10.92
N ASN A 108 -16.89 18.94 12.13
CA ASN A 108 -17.67 19.54 13.22
C ASN A 108 -17.61 21.08 13.21
N LEU A 109 -16.85 21.70 12.33
CA LEU A 109 -16.73 23.17 12.21
C LEU A 109 -16.39 23.83 13.56
N THR A 110 -15.54 23.18 14.36
CA THR A 110 -15.12 23.53 15.73
C THR A 110 -16.19 23.47 16.81
N PHE A 111 -17.39 22.95 16.51
CA PHE A 111 -18.39 22.68 17.53
C PHE A 111 -18.05 21.41 18.32
N SER A 112 -18.37 21.42 19.61
CA SER A 112 -18.26 20.22 20.43
C SER A 112 -19.33 19.19 20.06
N ASP A 113 -19.02 17.90 20.24
CA ASP A 113 -19.97 16.81 19.98
C ASP A 113 -21.26 16.98 20.81
N SER A 114 -21.16 17.55 22.02
CA SER A 114 -22.29 17.88 22.89
C SER A 114 -23.21 18.95 22.28
N GLU A 115 -22.64 20.02 21.72
CA GLU A 115 -23.42 21.07 21.04
C GLU A 115 -24.12 20.52 19.81
N LEU A 116 -23.42 19.73 19.01
CA LEU A 116 -23.97 19.11 17.80
C LEU A 116 -25.10 18.14 18.15
N ARG A 117 -24.92 17.27 19.14
CA ARG A 117 -25.98 16.35 19.60
C ARG A 117 -27.20 17.10 20.13
N LYS A 118 -26.99 18.17 20.90
CA LYS A 118 -28.08 19.01 21.38
C LYS A 118 -28.85 19.64 20.22
N TYR A 119 -28.16 20.15 19.21
CA TYR A 119 -28.81 20.72 18.02
C TYR A 119 -29.55 19.65 17.21
N PHE A 120 -28.92 18.51 16.93
CA PHE A 120 -29.52 17.38 16.24
C PHE A 120 -30.80 16.90 16.92
N ASN A 121 -30.78 16.69 18.24
CA ASN A 121 -31.96 16.23 18.97
C ASN A 121 -33.11 17.24 18.92
N ALA A 122 -32.81 18.54 18.91
CA ALA A 122 -33.83 19.59 18.81
C ALA A 122 -34.41 19.74 17.39
N HIS A 123 -33.65 19.38 16.36
CA HIS A 123 -34.01 19.55 14.94
C HIS A 123 -34.03 18.20 14.20
N LYS A 124 -34.28 17.09 14.89
CA LYS A 124 -34.10 15.74 14.34
C LYS A 124 -34.92 15.51 13.06
N SER A 125 -36.11 16.10 12.98
CA SER A 125 -36.98 16.04 11.81
C SER A 125 -36.40 16.69 10.55
N GLU A 126 -35.48 17.65 10.68
CA GLU A 126 -34.83 18.30 9.53
C GLU A 126 -33.80 17.40 8.86
N PHE A 127 -33.27 16.41 9.58
CA PHE A 127 -32.26 15.49 9.08
C PHE A 127 -32.82 14.13 8.65
N ALA A 128 -34.08 13.84 9.01
CA ALA A 128 -34.80 12.63 8.63
C ALA A 128 -35.20 12.65 7.14
N LYS A 129 -34.24 12.49 6.24
CA LYS A 129 -34.49 12.34 4.78
C LYS A 129 -35.17 10.98 4.54
N ASP A 130 -36.49 10.99 4.41
CA ASP A 130 -37.39 9.86 4.10
C ASP A 130 -37.32 8.60 5.01
N SER A 131 -36.43 8.58 6.01
CA SER A 131 -36.26 7.51 6.99
C SER A 131 -36.40 8.05 8.41
N ALA A 132 -37.15 7.33 9.25
CA ALA A 132 -37.33 7.66 10.66
C ALA A 132 -36.07 7.40 11.52
N ASP A 133 -35.10 6.65 10.99
CA ASP A 133 -33.98 6.07 11.73
C ASP A 133 -32.63 6.74 11.41
N VAL A 134 -32.61 8.06 11.23
CA VAL A 134 -31.35 8.81 11.08
C VAL A 134 -30.61 8.85 12.41
N GLU A 135 -29.38 8.34 12.42
CA GLU A 135 -28.47 8.41 13.57
C GLU A 135 -27.60 9.66 13.50
N PHE A 136 -27.23 10.19 14.66
CA PHE A 136 -26.46 11.43 14.78
C PHE A 136 -25.14 11.39 14.00
N LEU A 137 -24.39 10.27 14.08
CA LEU A 137 -23.08 10.15 13.44
C LEU A 137 -23.15 10.16 11.91
N ASP A 138 -24.27 9.72 11.33
CA ASP A 138 -24.46 9.69 9.88
C ASP A 138 -24.61 11.10 9.29
N VAL A 139 -25.16 12.03 10.08
CA VAL A 139 -25.47 13.40 9.64
C VAL A 139 -24.69 14.47 10.40
N ARG A 140 -23.71 14.10 11.23
CA ARG A 140 -23.00 15.02 12.13
C ARG A 140 -22.40 16.22 11.41
N GLY A 141 -21.78 16.01 10.25
CA GLY A 141 -21.24 17.10 9.43
C GLY A 141 -22.35 18.06 8.94
N THR A 142 -23.48 17.53 8.47
CA THR A 142 -24.64 18.33 8.06
C THR A 142 -25.27 19.08 9.23
N VAL A 143 -25.31 18.46 10.42
CA VAL A 143 -25.73 19.11 11.66
C VAL A 143 -24.82 20.30 11.99
N ALA A 144 -23.50 20.15 11.85
CA ALA A 144 -22.56 21.24 12.05
C ALA A 144 -22.76 22.38 11.03
N GLU A 145 -23.01 22.05 9.76
CA GLU A 145 -23.32 23.03 8.71
C GLU A 145 -24.61 23.81 9.02
N HIS A 146 -25.69 23.13 9.41
CA HIS A 146 -26.95 23.78 9.80
C HIS A 146 -26.76 24.67 11.03
N LEU A 147 -26.04 24.20 12.05
CA LEU A 147 -25.74 25.00 13.23
C LEU A 147 -24.90 26.23 12.89
N LEU A 148 -23.90 26.11 12.00
CA LEU A 148 -23.10 27.24 11.54
C LEU A 148 -23.97 28.27 10.82
N LEU A 149 -24.77 27.84 9.84
CA LEU A 149 -25.64 28.73 9.07
C LEU A 149 -26.69 29.42 9.97
N SER A 150 -27.18 28.72 11.00
CA SER A 150 -28.06 29.30 12.00
C SER A 150 -27.36 30.35 12.88
N ARG A 151 -26.10 30.12 13.29
CA ARG A 151 -25.32 31.06 14.10
C ARG A 151 -24.79 32.27 13.31
N GLU A 152 -24.47 32.07 12.04
CA GLU A 152 -23.91 33.10 11.15
C GLU A 152 -24.90 33.57 10.07
N ALA A 153 -26.21 33.51 10.35
CA ALA A 153 -27.26 33.79 9.38
C ALA A 153 -27.09 35.16 8.68
N ASP A 154 -26.72 36.20 9.44
CA ASP A 154 -26.49 37.53 8.89
C ASP A 154 -25.26 37.58 7.97
N LYS A 155 -24.13 37.00 8.38
CA LYS A 155 -22.91 36.93 7.56
C LYS A 155 -23.11 36.12 6.29
N PHE A 156 -23.83 34.99 6.40
CA PHE A 156 -24.19 34.16 5.25
C PHE A 156 -25.02 34.97 4.26
N LYS A 157 -26.05 35.67 4.74
CA LYS A 157 -26.90 36.54 3.90
C LYS A 157 -26.13 37.70 3.27
N GLU A 158 -25.25 38.35 4.03
CA GLU A 158 -24.41 39.46 3.56
C GLU A 158 -23.37 39.02 2.51
N SER A 159 -22.91 37.77 2.57
CA SER A 159 -21.92 37.24 1.62
C SER A 159 -22.44 37.19 0.18
N GLY A 160 -23.76 37.05 -0.02
CA GLY A 160 -24.37 36.84 -1.33
C GLY A 160 -24.01 35.51 -2.00
N LEU A 161 -23.35 34.59 -1.28
CA LEU A 161 -22.93 33.29 -1.79
C LEU A 161 -24.04 32.25 -1.61
N ASP A 162 -24.02 31.21 -2.45
CA ASP A 162 -24.79 30.00 -2.17
C ASP A 162 -24.18 29.21 -1.00
N THR A 163 -24.97 28.32 -0.41
CA THR A 163 -24.58 27.56 0.79
C THR A 163 -23.30 26.74 0.59
N VAL A 164 -23.12 26.09 -0.56
CA VAL A 164 -21.96 25.24 -0.82
C VAL A 164 -20.69 26.08 -0.89
N THR A 165 -20.74 27.20 -1.62
CA THR A 165 -19.61 28.13 -1.74
C THR A 165 -19.25 28.79 -0.42
N TYR A 166 -20.26 29.21 0.38
CA TYR A 166 -20.02 29.77 1.70
C TYR A 166 -19.32 28.78 2.64
N LEU A 167 -19.83 27.55 2.74
CA LEU A 167 -19.25 26.52 3.60
C LEU A 167 -17.82 26.13 3.16
N HIS A 168 -17.55 26.10 1.86
CA HIS A 168 -16.21 25.86 1.34
C HIS A 168 -15.24 26.98 1.76
N GLN A 169 -15.61 28.24 1.57
CA GLN A 169 -14.79 29.39 1.99
C GLN A 169 -14.59 29.42 3.51
N PHE A 170 -15.64 29.13 4.29
CA PHE A 170 -15.53 29.04 5.74
C PHE A 170 -14.50 27.99 6.16
N ARG A 171 -14.54 26.78 5.57
CA ARG A 171 -13.57 25.72 5.87
C ARG A 171 -12.13 26.09 5.50
N GLN A 172 -11.91 26.73 4.35
CA GLN A 172 -10.58 27.21 3.95
C GLN A 172 -10.04 28.24 4.95
N ASN A 173 -10.84 29.26 5.27
CA ASN A 173 -10.49 30.28 6.25
C ASN A 173 -10.24 29.67 7.64
N LEU A 174 -11.07 28.71 8.05
CA LEU A 174 -10.91 28.00 9.31
C LEU A 174 -9.58 27.24 9.36
N MET A 175 -9.18 26.57 8.27
CA MET A 175 -7.92 25.83 8.23
C MET A 175 -6.71 26.77 8.30
N GLU A 176 -6.69 27.82 7.48
CA GLU A 176 -5.60 28.81 7.47
C GLU A 176 -5.43 29.49 8.84
N THR A 177 -6.55 29.90 9.46
CA THR A 177 -6.54 30.54 10.78
C THR A 177 -6.22 29.54 11.90
N SER A 178 -6.66 28.28 11.78
CA SER A 178 -6.33 27.22 12.74
C SER A 178 -4.83 26.95 12.77
N ILE A 179 -4.17 26.80 11.61
CA ILE A 179 -2.72 26.56 11.57
C ILE A 179 -1.97 27.70 12.29
N LYS A 180 -2.29 28.95 11.95
CA LYS A 180 -1.65 30.11 12.57
C LYS A 180 -1.89 30.17 14.08
N SER A 181 -3.15 30.07 14.51
CA SER A 181 -3.52 30.20 15.92
C SER A 181 -3.00 29.04 16.78
N VAL A 182 -2.97 27.82 16.25
CA VAL A 182 -2.41 26.64 16.92
C VAL A 182 -0.90 26.80 17.10
N ASN A 183 -0.18 27.22 16.05
CA ASN A 183 1.27 27.43 16.13
C ASN A 183 1.65 28.58 17.06
N GLU A 184 0.84 29.65 17.12
CA GLU A 184 1.03 30.75 18.08
C GLU A 184 0.79 30.30 19.53
N LYS A 185 -0.21 29.45 19.78
CA LYS A 185 -0.59 29.00 21.12
C LYS A 185 0.28 27.85 21.65
N TYR A 186 0.71 26.94 20.77
CA TYR A 186 1.50 25.76 21.11
C TYR A 186 2.78 25.74 20.25
N PRO A 187 3.74 26.65 20.53
CA PRO A 187 4.91 26.81 19.70
C PRO A 187 5.83 25.59 19.77
N VAL A 188 6.13 25.04 18.60
CA VAL A 188 7.14 24.01 18.40
C VAL A 188 8.20 24.59 17.47
N LYS A 189 9.47 24.50 17.88
CA LYS A 189 10.58 25.14 17.17
C LYS A 189 11.37 24.10 16.40
N ILE A 190 11.49 24.31 15.09
CA ILE A 190 12.43 23.57 14.24
C ILE A 190 13.81 24.18 14.43
N GLU A 191 14.78 23.37 14.84
CA GLU A 191 16.15 23.82 15.04
C GLU A 191 16.88 23.94 13.69
N LYS A 192 17.71 24.98 13.57
CA LYS A 192 18.51 25.17 12.35
C LYS A 192 19.58 24.09 12.29
N ILE A 193 19.53 23.25 11.26
CA ILE A 193 20.58 22.27 10.98
C ILE A 193 21.86 23.00 10.57
N ILE A 194 22.93 22.78 11.32
CA ILE A 194 24.29 23.24 11.01
C ILE A 194 25.10 22.03 10.56
N PRO A 195 25.49 21.95 9.28
CA PRO A 195 26.28 20.82 8.79
C PRO A 195 27.58 20.64 9.58
N PRO A 196 27.90 19.43 10.07
CA PRO A 196 29.19 19.16 10.69
C PRO A 196 30.31 19.26 9.65
N ASN A 197 31.54 19.53 10.12
CA ASN A 197 32.76 19.44 9.30
C ASN A 197 32.74 20.28 8.00
N GLN A 198 32.12 21.46 8.01
CA GLN A 198 32.05 22.36 6.84
C GLN A 198 33.43 22.66 6.24
N GLU A 199 34.45 22.84 7.08
CA GLU A 199 35.83 23.06 6.65
C GLU A 199 36.38 21.86 5.88
N ALA A 200 36.18 20.63 6.38
CA ALA A 200 36.62 19.42 5.71
C ALA A 200 35.89 19.19 4.37
N TYR A 201 34.59 19.50 4.30
CA TYR A 201 33.84 19.49 3.04
C TYR A 201 34.44 20.50 2.06
N TYR A 202 34.66 21.74 2.50
CA TYR A 202 35.27 22.78 1.68
C TYR A 202 36.64 22.35 1.16
N GLU A 203 37.52 21.81 2.03
CA GLU A 203 38.85 21.33 1.65
C GLU A 203 38.80 20.27 0.54
N LYS A 204 37.86 19.33 0.61
CA LYS A 204 37.67 18.28 -0.41
C LYS A 204 37.08 18.81 -1.72
N HIS A 205 36.34 19.92 -1.68
CA HIS A 205 35.61 20.47 -2.83
C HIS A 205 36.09 21.87 -3.24
N LYS A 206 37.33 22.26 -2.89
CA LYS A 206 37.90 23.60 -3.15
C LYS A 206 37.73 24.10 -4.57
N GLU A 207 37.83 23.19 -5.54
CA GLU A 207 37.68 23.47 -6.96
C GLU A 207 36.31 24.05 -7.32
N GLU A 208 35.26 23.65 -6.59
CA GLU A 208 33.90 24.12 -6.79
C GLU A 208 33.66 25.55 -6.26
N PHE A 209 34.56 26.05 -5.42
CA PHE A 209 34.47 27.35 -4.75
C PHE A 209 35.46 28.38 -5.31
N LYS A 210 35.83 28.23 -6.58
CA LYS A 210 36.68 29.20 -7.28
C LYS A 210 35.90 30.42 -7.75
N THR A 211 36.60 31.54 -7.95
CA THR A 211 36.05 32.67 -8.70
C THR A 211 35.90 32.29 -10.17
N ALA A 212 34.90 32.85 -10.86
CA ALA A 212 34.89 32.79 -12.33
C ALA A 212 36.17 33.40 -12.90
N PRO A 213 36.68 32.90 -14.05
CA PRO A 213 37.82 33.52 -14.72
C PRO A 213 37.49 34.97 -15.07
N ALA A 214 38.48 35.85 -14.91
CA ALA A 214 38.34 37.25 -15.25
C ALA A 214 39.36 37.67 -16.29
N PHE A 215 39.02 38.66 -17.10
CA PHE A 215 39.83 39.13 -18.21
C PHE A 215 39.88 40.65 -18.17
N GLU A 216 41.07 41.22 -18.34
CA GLU A 216 41.19 42.63 -18.68
C GLU A 216 41.18 42.77 -20.20
N VAL A 217 40.21 43.53 -20.71
CA VAL A 217 39.93 43.55 -22.14
C VAL A 217 39.67 44.96 -22.69
N TYR A 218 39.92 45.09 -23.98
CA TYR A 218 39.39 46.16 -24.82
C TYR A 218 38.35 45.57 -25.76
N HIS A 219 37.39 46.38 -26.24
CA HIS A 219 36.39 45.93 -27.18
C HIS A 219 36.14 46.91 -28.34
N VAL A 220 35.63 46.37 -29.44
CA VAL A 220 34.96 47.10 -30.53
C VAL A 220 33.55 46.56 -30.70
N GLN A 221 32.55 47.45 -30.62
CA GLN A 221 31.14 47.10 -30.80
C GLN A 221 30.65 47.61 -32.14
N MET A 222 29.94 46.77 -32.89
CA MET A 222 29.20 47.16 -34.09
C MET A 222 27.89 46.38 -34.20
N GLU A 223 26.88 46.93 -34.89
CA GLU A 223 25.64 46.23 -35.18
C GLU A 223 25.82 45.17 -36.30
N ASP A 224 26.58 45.50 -37.35
CA ASP A 224 26.88 44.61 -38.48
C ASP A 224 28.05 43.66 -38.16
N SER A 225 27.73 42.39 -37.86
CA SER A 225 28.73 41.34 -37.61
C SER A 225 29.67 41.09 -38.79
N ALA A 226 29.20 41.24 -40.03
CA ALA A 226 30.02 40.96 -41.21
C ALA A 226 31.02 42.10 -41.46
N ALA A 227 30.61 43.35 -41.22
CA ALA A 227 31.52 44.48 -41.23
C ALA A 227 32.58 44.37 -40.12
N LEU A 228 32.16 44.00 -38.90
CA LEU A 228 33.07 43.80 -37.78
C LEU A 228 34.05 42.65 -38.04
N ALA A 229 33.59 41.53 -38.57
CA ALA A 229 34.46 40.41 -38.93
C ALA A 229 35.49 40.80 -40.01
N LYS A 230 35.07 41.56 -41.03
CA LYS A 230 35.98 42.07 -42.07
C LYS A 230 37.01 43.04 -41.51
N LEU A 231 36.64 43.87 -40.53
CA LEU A 231 37.54 44.83 -39.88
C LEU A 231 38.72 44.12 -39.20
N PHE A 232 38.46 42.95 -38.61
CA PHE A 232 39.46 42.12 -37.94
C PHE A 232 39.98 40.95 -38.79
N ALA A 233 39.67 40.90 -40.09
CA ALA A 233 40.21 39.89 -41.00
C ALA A 233 41.70 40.11 -41.33
N LYS A 234 42.20 41.34 -41.14
CA LYS A 234 43.64 41.65 -41.22
C LYS A 234 44.27 41.48 -39.83
N PRO A 235 45.51 40.95 -39.74
CA PRO A 235 46.19 40.81 -38.46
C PRO A 235 46.35 42.16 -37.77
N VAL A 236 45.83 42.27 -36.55
CA VAL A 236 46.11 43.37 -35.64
C VAL A 236 47.34 42.98 -34.83
N LYS A 237 48.41 43.78 -34.93
CA LYS A 237 49.74 43.42 -34.43
C LYS A 237 49.89 43.60 -32.92
N ASP A 238 49.27 44.63 -32.37
CA ASP A 238 49.41 45.03 -30.97
C ASP A 238 48.16 45.77 -30.47
N LEU A 239 48.17 46.10 -29.17
CA LEU A 239 47.08 46.80 -28.50
C LEU A 239 46.86 48.22 -29.04
N GLU A 240 47.91 48.93 -29.46
CA GLU A 240 47.77 50.31 -29.96
C GLU A 240 47.00 50.32 -31.28
N GLN A 241 47.29 49.39 -32.18
CA GLN A 241 46.50 49.21 -33.39
C GLN A 241 45.04 48.83 -33.09
N PHE A 242 44.79 48.02 -32.07
CA PHE A 242 43.41 47.71 -31.64
C PHE A 242 42.68 48.96 -31.13
N LYS A 243 43.36 49.82 -30.34
CA LYS A 243 42.80 51.07 -29.81
C LYS A 243 42.44 52.07 -30.91
N GLU A 244 43.27 52.18 -31.94
CA GLU A 244 42.98 53.00 -33.12
C GLU A 244 41.70 52.53 -33.83
N ILE A 245 41.56 51.21 -34.01
CA ILE A 245 40.34 50.61 -34.59
C ILE A 245 39.14 50.89 -33.71
N ALA A 246 39.25 50.71 -32.39
CA ALA A 246 38.17 50.97 -31.44
C ALA A 246 37.72 52.44 -31.44
N THR A 247 38.67 53.38 -31.43
CA THR A 247 38.39 54.82 -31.44
C THR A 247 37.67 55.24 -32.72
N LYS A 248 38.05 54.64 -33.85
CA LYS A 248 37.54 55.03 -35.16
C LYS A 248 36.23 54.35 -35.54
N TYR A 249 36.02 53.09 -35.14
CA TYR A 249 34.94 52.26 -35.68
C TYR A 249 33.98 51.69 -34.63
N SER A 250 34.29 51.75 -33.32
CA SER A 250 33.38 51.23 -32.30
C SER A 250 32.16 52.15 -32.15
N GLU A 251 30.97 51.55 -32.21
CA GLU A 251 29.69 52.25 -32.00
C GLU A 251 29.43 52.51 -30.50
N ASN A 252 30.15 51.84 -29.60
CA ASN A 252 30.10 52.12 -28.17
C ASN A 252 30.93 53.38 -27.86
N LYS A 253 30.26 54.54 -27.80
CA LYS A 253 30.92 55.84 -27.62
C LYS A 253 31.68 55.96 -26.29
N GLU A 254 31.23 55.28 -25.24
CA GLU A 254 31.85 55.34 -23.91
C GLU A 254 33.21 54.66 -23.90
N THR A 255 33.31 53.45 -24.46
CA THR A 255 34.59 52.75 -24.54
C THR A 255 35.46 53.27 -25.68
N ALA A 256 34.88 53.68 -26.82
CA ALA A 256 35.63 54.23 -27.97
C ALA A 256 36.47 55.44 -27.58
N ALA A 257 35.94 56.33 -26.73
CA ALA A 257 36.68 57.49 -26.22
C ALA A 257 37.96 57.13 -25.45
N ASN A 258 38.02 55.91 -24.90
CA ASN A 258 39.15 55.35 -24.17
C ASN A 258 39.84 54.21 -24.95
N GLY A 259 39.82 54.28 -26.29
CA GLY A 259 40.45 53.27 -27.15
C GLY A 259 39.84 51.87 -27.05
N GLY A 260 38.60 51.77 -26.57
CA GLY A 260 37.86 50.51 -26.38
C GLY A 260 38.00 49.88 -25.00
N TYR A 261 38.64 50.53 -24.02
CA TYR A 261 38.90 49.91 -22.72
C TYR A 261 37.61 49.55 -21.97
N VAL A 262 37.51 48.30 -21.51
CA VAL A 262 36.39 47.82 -20.69
C VAL A 262 36.79 47.66 -19.22
N GLY A 263 38.05 47.31 -18.98
CA GLY A 263 38.55 46.94 -17.66
C GLY A 263 38.43 45.45 -17.37
N LYS A 264 38.52 45.09 -16.08
CA LYS A 264 38.47 43.71 -15.62
C LYS A 264 37.03 43.21 -15.57
N VAL A 265 36.69 42.27 -16.44
CA VAL A 265 35.37 41.63 -16.56
C VAL A 265 35.45 40.15 -16.19
N LYS A 266 34.33 39.54 -15.80
CA LYS A 266 34.25 38.12 -15.43
C LYS A 266 33.38 37.35 -16.41
N ASP A 267 33.78 36.13 -16.76
CA ASP A 267 32.97 35.29 -17.64
C ASP A 267 31.58 35.01 -17.03
N GLY A 268 30.53 35.13 -17.84
CA GLY A 268 29.14 34.94 -17.41
C GLY A 268 28.51 36.09 -16.61
N PHE A 269 29.21 37.19 -16.39
CA PHE A 269 28.68 38.39 -15.71
C PHE A 269 28.38 39.52 -16.71
N ALA A 270 27.55 40.48 -16.29
CA ALA A 270 27.25 41.66 -17.09
C ALA A 270 28.44 42.64 -17.11
N PHE A 271 28.80 43.13 -18.29
CA PHE A 271 29.91 44.06 -18.47
C PHE A 271 29.41 45.52 -18.43
N PRO A 272 30.28 46.48 -18.04
CA PRO A 272 29.92 47.90 -17.95
C PRO A 272 29.62 48.53 -19.33
N TYR A 273 29.30 49.82 -19.35
CA TYR A 273 29.12 50.63 -20.58
C TYR A 273 28.03 50.12 -21.54
N GLY A 274 26.98 49.51 -20.99
CA GLY A 274 25.86 48.99 -21.79
C GLY A 274 26.16 47.73 -22.61
N ILE A 275 27.33 47.10 -22.42
CA ILE A 275 27.74 45.89 -23.16
C ILE A 275 26.86 44.70 -22.77
N GLY A 276 26.58 44.50 -21.48
CA GLY A 276 25.76 43.38 -21.01
C GLY A 276 26.55 42.06 -20.91
N ILE A 277 25.85 40.91 -20.96
CA ILE A 277 26.47 39.58 -20.79
C ILE A 277 26.94 39.05 -22.14
N ILE A 278 28.24 38.77 -22.26
CA ILE A 278 28.89 38.23 -23.45
C ILE A 278 28.96 36.71 -23.38
N ASN A 279 28.37 36.03 -24.36
CA ASN A 279 28.46 34.58 -24.45
C ASN A 279 29.78 34.15 -25.11
N GLY A 280 30.48 33.19 -24.50
CA GLY A 280 31.67 32.59 -25.09
C GLY A 280 32.97 33.37 -24.86
N LEU A 281 32.98 34.39 -23.99
CA LEU A 281 34.22 35.09 -23.65
C LEU A 281 35.25 34.13 -23.03
N GLY A 282 34.84 33.32 -22.04
CA GLY A 282 35.71 32.30 -21.46
C GLY A 282 36.30 31.34 -22.49
N LYS A 283 35.48 30.88 -23.46
CA LYS A 283 35.97 30.03 -24.57
C LYS A 283 36.97 30.73 -25.47
N ALA A 284 36.85 32.05 -25.64
CA ALA A 284 37.73 32.83 -26.50
C ALA A 284 39.10 33.11 -25.85
N PHE A 285 39.17 33.18 -24.52
CA PHE A 285 40.34 33.71 -23.82
C PHE A 285 40.98 32.81 -22.76
N THR A 286 40.28 31.83 -22.21
CA THR A 286 40.87 30.97 -21.19
C THR A 286 42.06 30.17 -21.73
N GLY A 287 43.23 30.35 -21.11
CA GLY A 287 44.49 29.72 -21.50
C GLY A 287 45.14 30.32 -22.75
N MET A 288 44.60 31.42 -23.29
CA MET A 288 45.14 32.07 -24.48
C MET A 288 46.20 33.12 -24.10
N PRO A 289 47.22 33.35 -24.95
CA PRO A 289 48.25 34.34 -24.67
C PRO A 289 47.69 35.78 -24.68
N GLU A 290 48.35 36.67 -23.93
CA GLU A 290 48.09 38.11 -24.00
C GLU A 290 48.22 38.59 -25.46
N GLY A 291 47.31 39.48 -25.87
CA GLY A 291 47.18 39.95 -27.24
C GLY A 291 46.24 39.14 -28.13
N THR A 292 45.64 38.06 -27.62
CA THR A 292 44.62 37.30 -28.35
C THR A 292 43.40 38.16 -28.65
N ILE A 293 42.89 38.06 -29.88
CA ILE A 293 41.65 38.71 -30.32
C ILE A 293 40.54 37.68 -30.39
N SER A 294 39.40 37.97 -29.78
CA SER A 294 38.25 37.07 -29.79
C SER A 294 37.65 36.96 -31.20
N PRO A 295 36.93 35.88 -31.52
CA PRO A 295 35.96 35.93 -32.61
C PRO A 295 34.89 36.99 -32.33
N VAL A 296 34.04 37.27 -33.33
CA VAL A 296 32.86 38.13 -33.12
C VAL A 296 31.92 37.44 -32.13
N LEU A 297 31.78 38.02 -30.94
CA LEU A 297 30.91 37.56 -29.87
C LEU A 297 29.61 38.36 -29.85
N ALA A 298 28.52 37.70 -29.49
CA ALA A 298 27.21 38.32 -29.33
C ALA A 298 26.87 38.47 -27.84
N THR A 299 26.12 39.53 -27.52
CA THR A 299 25.49 39.68 -26.21
C THR A 299 24.14 38.95 -26.19
N THR A 300 23.65 38.63 -25.00
CA THR A 300 22.35 37.95 -24.82
C THR A 300 21.13 38.87 -24.88
N ARG A 301 21.29 40.18 -24.65
CA ARG A 301 20.16 41.10 -24.39
C ARG A 301 20.23 42.45 -25.09
N THR A 302 21.31 42.76 -25.81
CA THR A 302 21.48 44.04 -26.51
C THR A 302 21.81 43.79 -27.99
N PRO A 303 21.32 44.62 -28.93
CA PRO A 303 21.77 44.56 -30.32
C PRO A 303 23.22 45.04 -30.36
N GLY A 304 24.16 44.11 -30.50
CA GLY A 304 25.59 44.40 -30.52
C GLY A 304 26.40 43.16 -30.84
N ARG A 305 27.46 43.35 -31.62
CA ARG A 305 28.49 42.35 -31.93
C ARG A 305 29.81 42.92 -31.49
N HIS A 306 30.60 42.11 -30.82
CA HIS A 306 31.77 42.56 -30.10
C HIS A 306 32.98 41.74 -30.50
N VAL A 307 34.09 42.41 -30.76
CA VAL A 307 35.41 41.79 -30.81
C VAL A 307 36.21 42.33 -29.64
N PHE A 308 36.85 41.45 -28.90
CA PHE A 308 37.65 41.79 -27.73
C PHE A 308 39.14 41.55 -27.99
N TYR A 309 39.97 42.34 -27.32
CA TYR A 309 41.40 42.13 -27.21
C TYR A 309 41.73 41.75 -25.77
N LEU A 310 42.42 40.63 -25.58
CA LEU A 310 42.86 40.16 -24.27
C LEU A 310 44.14 40.88 -23.86
N VAL A 311 44.05 41.71 -22.82
CA VAL A 311 45.25 42.30 -22.19
C VAL A 311 45.85 41.30 -21.22
N LYS A 312 45.02 40.70 -20.36
CA LYS A 312 45.47 39.81 -19.31
C LYS A 312 44.34 38.88 -18.85
N GLU A 313 44.66 37.60 -18.68
CA GLU A 313 43.80 36.64 -17.97
C GLU A 313 44.12 36.64 -16.47
N PHE A 314 43.07 36.63 -15.66
CA PHE A 314 43.13 36.36 -14.23
C PHE A 314 42.48 34.99 -13.99
N PRO A 315 43.29 33.94 -13.71
CA PRO A 315 42.78 32.59 -13.57
C PRO A 315 41.82 32.48 -12.37
N PRO A 316 40.94 31.47 -12.35
CA PRO A 316 40.08 31.16 -11.20
C PRO A 316 40.89 30.98 -9.90
N GLU A 317 40.58 31.78 -8.88
CA GLU A 317 41.20 31.69 -7.56
C GLU A 317 40.25 31.00 -6.56
N VAL A 318 40.79 30.13 -5.71
CA VAL A 318 40.02 29.49 -4.64
C VAL A 318 39.60 30.56 -3.62
N LYS A 319 38.29 30.71 -3.38
CA LYS A 319 37.78 31.67 -2.39
C LYS A 319 38.04 31.12 -0.97
N PRO A 320 38.60 31.91 -0.03
CA PRO A 320 38.80 31.45 1.35
C PRO A 320 37.51 30.95 2.01
N PHE A 321 37.62 29.95 2.90
CA PHE A 321 36.47 29.31 3.55
C PHE A 321 35.50 30.32 4.18
N ASP A 322 36.01 31.29 4.95
CA ASP A 322 35.18 32.33 5.59
C ASP A 322 34.30 33.09 4.60
N ARG A 323 34.77 33.28 3.36
CA ARG A 323 34.03 33.96 2.29
C ARG A 323 32.92 33.09 1.69
N VAL A 324 33.08 31.77 1.71
CA VAL A 324 32.15 30.80 1.10
C VAL A 324 31.42 29.92 2.09
N LYS A 325 31.58 30.15 3.41
CA LYS A 325 30.97 29.33 4.46
C LYS A 325 29.47 29.10 4.25
N GLY A 326 28.72 30.15 3.90
CA GLY A 326 27.29 30.04 3.59
C GLY A 326 26.99 29.26 2.30
N GLU A 327 27.85 29.34 1.28
CA GLU A 327 27.73 28.56 0.03
C GLU A 327 28.01 27.08 0.30
N VAL A 328 29.02 26.78 1.13
CA VAL A 328 29.36 25.43 1.59
C VAL A 328 28.20 24.82 2.37
N GLU A 329 27.67 25.56 3.36
CA GLU A 329 26.50 25.15 4.14
C GLU A 329 25.30 24.82 3.22
N ALA A 330 24.97 25.72 2.29
CA ALA A 330 23.89 25.52 1.35
C ALA A 330 24.11 24.29 0.44
N ARG A 331 25.35 24.04 -0.03
CA ARG A 331 25.63 22.84 -0.83
C ARG A 331 25.48 21.56 -0.02
N MET A 332 26.02 21.51 1.20
CA MET A 332 25.89 20.33 2.06
C MET A 332 24.44 20.00 2.40
N LEU A 333 23.59 21.02 2.58
CA LEU A 333 22.16 20.83 2.82
C LEU A 333 21.39 20.40 1.56
N ASN A 334 21.85 20.77 0.36
CA ASN A 334 21.17 20.45 -0.90
C ASN A 334 21.66 19.16 -1.57
N VAL A 335 22.76 18.55 -1.09
CA VAL A 335 23.35 17.34 -1.69
C VAL A 335 23.15 16.14 -0.76
N GLY A 336 22.38 15.15 -1.22
CA GLY A 336 22.25 13.84 -0.57
C GLY A 336 21.58 13.87 0.81
N TYR A 337 22.04 12.98 1.69
CA TYR A 337 21.68 12.94 3.10
C TYR A 337 22.88 13.33 3.95
N LEU A 338 22.72 14.41 4.72
CA LEU A 338 23.74 14.90 5.64
C LEU A 338 23.67 14.08 6.92
N GLU A 339 24.74 13.33 7.21
CA GLU A 339 24.86 12.59 8.47
C GLU A 339 25.04 13.56 9.64
N LEU A 340 24.19 13.40 10.65
CA LEU A 340 24.24 14.13 11.92
C LEU A 340 24.47 13.15 13.07
N ASP A 341 24.93 13.66 14.21
CA ASP A 341 24.98 12.86 15.45
C ASP A 341 23.56 12.39 15.82
N PRO A 342 23.33 11.14 16.24
CA PRO A 342 22.00 10.65 16.60
C PRO A 342 21.30 11.49 17.69
N GLY A 343 22.05 12.13 18.58
CA GLY A 343 21.53 13.05 19.60
C GLY A 343 21.29 14.48 19.12
N TYR A 344 21.53 14.79 17.84
CA TYR A 344 21.32 16.12 17.28
C TYR A 344 19.84 16.50 17.37
N VAL A 345 19.54 17.58 18.08
CA VAL A 345 18.17 18.06 18.29
C VAL A 345 17.68 18.77 17.03
N LEU A 346 16.60 18.26 16.44
CA LEU A 346 15.98 18.78 15.23
C LEU A 346 14.71 19.58 15.53
N ILE A 347 14.00 19.21 16.61
CA ILE A 347 12.80 19.90 17.07
C ILE A 347 12.89 20.08 18.57
N SER A 348 12.57 21.28 19.05
CA SER A 348 12.43 21.61 20.46
C SER A 348 11.01 22.07 20.78
N LYS A 349 10.51 21.69 21.95
CA LYS A 349 9.17 22.00 22.44
C LYS A 349 9.30 22.57 23.85
N ASN A 350 8.77 23.78 24.07
CA ASN A 350 8.93 24.51 25.34
C ASN A 350 10.39 24.69 25.79
N GLY A 351 11.33 24.78 24.85
CA GLY A 351 12.76 24.93 25.13
C GLY A 351 13.51 23.64 25.42
N GLU A 352 12.82 22.50 25.50
CA GLU A 352 13.41 21.18 25.72
C GLU A 352 13.56 20.41 24.40
N PRO A 353 14.58 19.54 24.26
CA PRO A 353 14.68 18.62 23.13
C PRO A 353 13.42 17.75 23.00
N PHE A 354 12.85 17.71 21.79
CA PHE A 354 11.64 16.94 21.50
C PHE A 354 11.90 15.83 20.48
N ILE A 355 12.51 16.15 19.33
CA ILE A 355 12.87 15.17 18.29
C ILE A 355 14.34 15.32 17.94
N THR A 356 15.01 14.18 17.84
CA THR A 356 16.43 14.05 17.50
C THR A 356 16.62 13.40 16.13
N GLU A 357 17.85 13.44 15.59
CA GLU A 357 18.20 12.71 14.37
C GLU A 357 17.93 11.20 14.51
N LYS A 358 18.15 10.61 15.70
CA LYS A 358 17.84 9.20 15.96
C LYS A 358 16.38 8.88 15.64
N ASP A 359 15.46 9.74 16.04
CA ASP A 359 14.02 9.52 15.83
C ASP A 359 13.66 9.59 14.33
N ILE A 360 14.31 10.48 13.57
CA ILE A 360 14.14 10.57 12.11
C ILE A 360 14.73 9.34 11.41
N LEU A 361 15.89 8.86 11.85
CA LEU A 361 16.51 7.65 11.31
C LEU A 361 15.63 6.43 11.55
N GLN A 362 15.01 6.33 12.72
CA GLN A 362 14.05 5.27 13.02
C GLN A 362 12.86 5.29 12.05
N ILE A 363 12.33 6.46 11.67
CA ILE A 363 11.26 6.56 10.67
C ILE A 363 11.72 6.01 9.31
N PHE A 364 12.96 6.30 8.88
CA PHE A 364 13.49 5.72 7.64
C PHE A 364 13.68 4.21 7.71
N GLU A 365 14.04 3.67 8.87
CA GLU A 365 14.16 2.22 9.09
C GLU A 365 12.79 1.53 9.08
N GLU A 366 11.78 2.16 9.65
CA GLU A 366 10.40 1.67 9.67
C GLU A 366 9.70 1.81 8.30
N GLU A 367 10.17 2.70 7.42
CA GLU A 367 9.62 2.95 6.08
C GLU A 367 10.69 2.82 4.97
N PRO A 368 11.20 1.61 4.68
CA PRO A 368 12.38 1.38 3.82
C PRO A 368 12.21 1.80 2.35
N GLY A 369 10.99 2.12 1.90
CA GLY A 369 10.71 2.63 0.55
C GLY A 369 10.96 4.12 0.36
N LEU A 370 11.22 4.87 1.44
CA LEU A 370 11.38 6.31 1.35
C LEU A 370 12.81 6.74 1.03
N PRO A 371 13.02 7.70 0.10
CA PRO A 371 14.34 8.15 -0.24
C PRO A 371 14.97 8.90 0.94
N LYS A 372 16.05 8.35 1.49
CA LYS A 372 16.85 8.99 2.55
C LYS A 372 17.62 10.18 1.96
N THR A 373 17.00 11.37 2.04
CA THR A 373 17.56 12.65 1.55
C THR A 373 17.27 13.78 2.55
N ASN A 374 18.05 14.87 2.52
CA ASN A 374 17.78 16.05 3.35
C ASN A 374 16.37 16.60 3.14
N ARG A 375 15.88 16.59 1.89
CA ARG A 375 14.51 17.02 1.56
C ARG A 375 13.45 16.16 2.26
N SER A 376 13.65 14.85 2.33
CA SER A 376 12.75 13.94 3.06
C SER A 376 12.82 14.21 4.56
N ARG A 377 14.02 14.38 5.12
CA ARG A 377 14.22 14.77 6.52
C ARG A 377 13.50 16.08 6.85
N ASP A 378 13.69 17.14 6.06
CA ASP A 378 13.08 18.44 6.31
C ASP A 378 11.54 18.37 6.28
N ARG A 379 10.98 17.55 5.37
CA ARG A 379 9.54 17.29 5.32
C ARG A 379 9.05 16.57 6.58
N PHE A 380 9.79 15.58 7.08
CA PHE A 380 9.44 14.91 8.32
C PHE A 380 9.53 15.84 9.52
N ILE A 381 10.60 16.63 9.61
CA ILE A 381 10.78 17.62 10.67
C ILE A 381 9.59 18.59 10.68
N ALA A 382 9.23 19.16 9.52
CA ALA A 382 8.09 20.06 9.41
C ALA A 382 6.77 19.39 9.79
N SER A 383 6.52 18.18 9.28
CA SER A 383 5.30 17.42 9.57
C SER A 383 5.17 17.02 11.04
N ILE A 384 6.27 16.63 11.69
CA ILE A 384 6.28 16.26 13.11
C ILE A 384 6.10 17.52 13.98
N ALA A 385 6.76 18.63 13.63
CA ALA A 385 6.61 19.89 14.36
C ALA A 385 5.15 20.38 14.32
N GLU A 386 4.54 20.39 13.13
CA GLU A 386 3.12 20.72 12.97
C GLU A 386 2.23 19.75 13.77
N SER A 387 2.49 18.44 13.65
CA SER A 387 1.70 17.44 14.38
C SER A 387 1.78 17.62 15.89
N ALA A 388 2.94 18.00 16.42
CA ALA A 388 3.12 18.24 17.84
C ALA A 388 2.33 19.45 18.34
N SER A 389 2.25 20.53 17.55
CA SER A 389 1.42 21.71 17.87
C SER A 389 -0.07 21.38 17.84
N PHE A 390 -0.54 20.69 16.80
CA PHE A 390 -1.94 20.28 16.70
C PHE A 390 -2.34 19.23 17.74
N ALA A 391 -1.46 18.32 18.11
CA ALA A 391 -1.72 17.34 19.17
C ALA A 391 -1.93 18.01 20.53
N GLU A 392 -1.19 19.07 20.87
CA GLU A 392 -1.45 19.86 22.08
C GLU A 392 -2.80 20.58 22.03
N ALA A 393 -3.15 21.16 20.87
CA ALA A 393 -4.46 21.75 20.68
C ALA A 393 -5.59 20.71 20.85
N ALA A 394 -5.40 19.50 20.32
CA ALA A 394 -6.32 18.39 20.45
C ALA A 394 -6.48 17.93 21.90
N ARG A 395 -5.37 17.76 22.65
CA ARG A 395 -5.38 17.41 24.08
C ARG A 395 -6.06 18.47 24.93
N ALA A 396 -5.84 19.76 24.65
CA ALA A 396 -6.51 20.85 25.35
C ALA A 396 -8.05 20.80 25.18
N LEU A 397 -8.52 20.26 24.06
CA LEU A 397 -9.93 20.01 23.76
C LEU A 397 -10.42 18.62 24.19
N LYS A 398 -9.55 17.81 24.82
CA LYS A 398 -9.80 16.41 25.22
C LYS A 398 -10.16 15.48 24.06
N LEU A 399 -9.65 15.77 22.86
CA LEU A 399 -9.87 14.91 21.69
C LEU A 399 -9.10 13.59 21.76
N ASP A 400 -8.10 13.48 22.62
CA ASP A 400 -7.46 12.21 23.02
C ASP A 400 -8.42 11.26 23.77
N HIS A 401 -9.56 11.78 24.23
CA HIS A 401 -10.66 11.01 24.81
C HIS A 401 -11.87 10.92 23.85
N SER A 402 -11.74 11.38 22.61
CA SER A 402 -12.76 11.20 21.58
C SER A 402 -12.85 9.74 21.15
N TRP A 403 -14.00 9.34 20.63
CA TRP A 403 -14.15 7.99 20.07
C TRP A 403 -13.34 7.84 18.79
N GLU A 404 -13.20 8.91 17.99
CA GLU A 404 -12.41 8.89 16.77
C GLU A 404 -10.96 8.55 17.07
N TYR A 405 -10.35 9.22 18.04
CA TYR A 405 -8.97 8.94 18.43
C TYR A 405 -8.79 7.46 18.83
N ARG A 406 -9.67 6.93 19.69
CA ARG A 406 -9.57 5.53 20.14
C ARG A 406 -9.79 4.53 19.02
N ALA A 407 -10.78 4.76 18.16
CA ALA A 407 -11.06 3.91 17.00
C ALA A 407 -9.89 3.93 16.01
N PHE A 408 -9.30 5.10 15.72
CA PHE A 408 -8.09 5.19 14.89
C PHE A 408 -6.92 4.44 15.51
N MET A 409 -6.66 4.62 16.81
CA MET A 409 -5.56 3.91 17.48
C MET A 409 -5.77 2.38 17.44
N ARG A 410 -7.00 1.89 17.59
CA ARG A 410 -7.33 0.45 17.45
C ARG A 410 -7.16 -0.03 16.01
N GLN A 411 -7.66 0.73 15.03
CA GLN A 411 -7.51 0.39 13.61
C GLN A 411 -6.03 0.34 13.21
N THR A 412 -5.24 1.34 13.62
CA THR A 412 -3.80 1.35 13.32
C THR A 412 -3.06 0.25 14.06
N ARG A 413 -3.44 -0.09 15.30
CA ARG A 413 -2.93 -1.27 16.01
C ARG A 413 -3.17 -2.54 15.20
N GLY A 414 -4.41 -2.73 14.73
CA GLY A 414 -4.77 -3.87 13.90
C GLY A 414 -3.92 -3.94 12.64
N ASN A 415 -3.84 -2.84 11.88
CA ASN A 415 -3.03 -2.78 10.66
C ASN A 415 -1.54 -3.09 10.92
N TYR A 416 -0.96 -2.52 11.97
CA TYR A 416 0.43 -2.75 12.33
C TYR A 416 0.70 -4.22 12.67
N ILE A 417 -0.12 -4.79 13.56
CA ILE A 417 0.04 -6.19 14.00
C ILE A 417 -0.12 -7.14 12.82
N LEU A 418 -1.12 -6.92 11.96
CA LEU A 418 -1.37 -7.78 10.81
C LEU A 418 -0.25 -7.70 9.77
N ALA A 419 0.26 -6.51 9.46
CA ALA A 419 1.38 -6.35 8.52
C ALA A 419 2.62 -7.13 8.99
N HIS A 420 2.99 -7.00 10.27
CA HIS A 420 4.14 -7.72 10.82
C HIS A 420 3.87 -9.22 10.99
N TYR A 421 2.62 -9.61 11.28
CA TYR A 421 2.23 -11.03 11.31
C TYR A 421 2.41 -11.67 9.94
N GLU A 422 2.03 -11.00 8.86
CA GLU A 422 2.20 -11.50 7.50
C GLU A 422 3.67 -11.73 7.13
N GLU A 423 4.58 -10.89 7.63
CA GLU A 423 6.03 -11.06 7.45
C GLU A 423 6.60 -12.21 8.29
N MET A 424 6.11 -12.40 9.53
CA MET A 424 6.66 -13.35 10.49
C MET A 424 6.05 -14.76 10.40
N ALA A 425 4.78 -14.87 10.01
CA ALA A 425 4.04 -16.12 10.00
C ALA A 425 4.63 -17.20 9.07
N PRO A 426 5.16 -16.88 7.87
CA PRO A 426 5.81 -17.88 7.01
C PRO A 426 6.96 -18.60 7.70
N ALA A 427 7.81 -17.87 8.44
CA ALA A 427 8.94 -18.45 9.17
C ALA A 427 8.49 -19.39 10.29
N LYS A 428 7.40 -19.05 11.00
CA LYS A 428 6.82 -19.91 12.05
C LYS A 428 6.22 -21.20 11.50
N ASP A 429 5.72 -21.15 10.27
CA ASP A 429 5.20 -22.32 9.57
C ASP A 429 6.31 -23.20 8.97
N MET A 430 7.58 -22.80 9.01
CA MET A 430 8.64 -23.63 8.47
C MET A 430 8.83 -24.89 9.31
N LEU A 431 9.14 -26.00 8.64
CA LEU A 431 9.65 -27.19 9.34
C LEU A 431 10.96 -26.86 10.06
N PRO A 432 11.27 -27.56 11.17
CA PRO A 432 12.55 -27.37 11.87
C PRO A 432 13.73 -27.50 10.93
N GLU A 433 14.73 -26.64 11.07
CA GLU A 433 15.90 -26.61 10.19
C GLU A 433 16.60 -27.96 10.10
N ASP A 434 16.72 -28.68 11.23
CA ASP A 434 17.28 -30.04 11.27
C ASP A 434 16.50 -31.04 10.41
N SER A 435 15.17 -30.90 10.34
CA SER A 435 14.32 -31.75 9.49
C SER A 435 14.52 -31.43 8.01
N LEU A 436 14.62 -30.14 7.67
CA LEU A 436 14.91 -29.71 6.30
C LEU A 436 16.31 -30.16 5.85
N LYS A 437 17.30 -30.03 6.74
CA LYS A 437 18.68 -30.43 6.48
C LYS A 437 18.80 -31.94 6.29
N ALA A 438 18.19 -32.73 7.17
CA ALA A 438 18.16 -34.19 7.03
C ALA A 438 17.50 -34.63 5.71
N TYR A 439 16.44 -33.94 5.28
CA TYR A 439 15.83 -34.20 3.98
C TYR A 439 16.75 -33.83 2.82
N PHE A 440 17.39 -32.66 2.87
CA PHE A 440 18.31 -32.17 1.83
C PHE A 440 19.54 -33.08 1.68
N GLU A 441 20.14 -33.52 2.78
CA GLU A 441 21.29 -34.43 2.75
C GLU A 441 20.94 -35.77 2.09
N LYS A 442 19.69 -36.24 2.27
CA LYS A 442 19.21 -37.49 1.69
C LYS A 442 18.78 -37.36 0.23
N ASN A 443 18.10 -36.28 -0.13
CA ASN A 443 17.37 -36.18 -1.41
C ASN A 443 17.83 -35.00 -2.30
N GLY A 444 18.71 -34.13 -1.80
CA GLY A 444 18.96 -32.82 -2.40
C GLY A 444 17.74 -31.91 -2.35
N ASN A 445 17.76 -30.84 -3.15
CA ASN A 445 16.58 -30.03 -3.43
C ASN A 445 15.88 -30.59 -4.69
N PRO A 446 14.67 -31.17 -4.56
CA PRO A 446 13.97 -31.78 -5.68
C PRO A 446 13.43 -30.74 -6.67
N VAL A 447 13.31 -29.47 -6.28
CA VAL A 447 12.82 -28.38 -7.13
C VAL A 447 13.98 -27.84 -7.96
N ARG A 448 15.03 -27.38 -7.26
CA ARG A 448 16.25 -26.76 -7.80
C ARG A 448 17.49 -27.53 -7.31
N PRO A 449 17.98 -28.55 -8.05
CA PRO A 449 19.06 -29.41 -7.57
C PRO A 449 20.42 -28.71 -7.35
N ASP A 450 20.65 -27.59 -8.02
CA ASP A 450 21.97 -26.95 -8.09
C ASP A 450 22.20 -25.86 -7.04
N ILE A 451 21.23 -25.62 -6.14
CA ILE A 451 21.34 -24.59 -5.11
C ILE A 451 21.73 -25.17 -3.74
N PRO A 452 22.51 -24.45 -2.93
CA PRO A 452 22.91 -24.91 -1.61
C PRO A 452 21.70 -25.01 -0.65
N PHE A 453 21.90 -25.68 0.48
CA PHE A 453 20.87 -25.85 1.51
C PHE A 453 20.27 -24.51 1.96
N GLU A 454 21.11 -23.50 2.20
CA GLU A 454 20.69 -22.18 2.69
C GLU A 454 19.64 -21.53 1.76
N ASP A 455 19.83 -21.66 0.45
CA ASP A 455 18.90 -21.10 -0.56
C ASP A 455 17.69 -22.02 -0.84
N SER A 456 17.72 -23.25 -0.32
CA SER A 456 16.73 -24.30 -0.57
C SER A 456 15.63 -24.38 0.50
N LYS A 457 15.79 -23.70 1.65
CA LYS A 457 14.93 -23.89 2.83
C LYS A 457 13.44 -23.78 2.53
N GLU A 458 13.04 -22.73 1.79
CA GLU A 458 11.64 -22.54 1.39
C GLU A 458 11.14 -23.62 0.42
N ASP A 459 11.93 -23.97 -0.59
CA ASP A 459 11.55 -25.00 -1.57
C ASP A 459 11.33 -26.36 -0.90
N LEU A 460 12.25 -26.73 0.01
CA LEU A 460 12.17 -27.97 0.75
C LEU A 460 10.94 -28.00 1.66
N ASN A 461 10.72 -26.92 2.41
CA ASN A 461 9.56 -26.79 3.26
C ASN A 461 8.26 -26.98 2.45
N ASP A 462 8.20 -26.35 1.29
CA ASP A 462 7.01 -26.39 0.43
C ASP A 462 6.81 -27.74 -0.22
N TYR A 463 7.89 -28.37 -0.66
CA TYR A 463 7.85 -29.70 -1.26
C TYR A 463 7.42 -30.76 -0.25
N ILE A 464 7.96 -30.70 0.98
CA ILE A 464 7.61 -31.65 2.05
C ILE A 464 6.18 -31.43 2.54
N LYS A 465 5.74 -30.17 2.66
CA LYS A 465 4.38 -29.82 3.08
C LYS A 465 3.38 -29.77 1.92
N PHE A 466 3.75 -30.25 0.73
CA PHE A 466 2.84 -30.21 -0.41
C PHE A 466 1.61 -31.09 -0.13
N PRO A 467 0.38 -30.57 -0.22
CA PRO A 467 -0.81 -31.33 0.16
C PRO A 467 -0.98 -32.60 -0.68
N GLU A 468 -1.12 -33.73 0.02
CA GLU A 468 -1.21 -35.04 -0.63
C GLU A 468 -2.49 -35.18 -1.48
N ASN A 469 -3.57 -34.48 -1.11
CA ASN A 469 -4.80 -34.47 -1.89
C ASN A 469 -4.61 -33.76 -3.24
N ILE A 470 -3.88 -32.65 -3.29
CA ILE A 470 -3.53 -31.99 -4.57
C ILE A 470 -2.68 -32.94 -5.41
N LEU A 471 -1.68 -33.59 -4.81
CA LEU A 471 -0.83 -34.54 -5.53
C LEU A 471 -1.62 -35.68 -6.18
N LYS A 472 -2.48 -36.32 -5.39
CA LYS A 472 -3.33 -37.43 -5.85
C LYS A 472 -4.38 -36.98 -6.86
N HIS A 473 -5.02 -35.84 -6.61
CA HIS A 473 -6.00 -35.26 -7.51
C HIS A 473 -5.37 -35.05 -8.88
N GLU A 474 -4.26 -34.30 -8.95
CA GLU A 474 -3.57 -34.02 -10.21
C GLU A 474 -3.09 -35.29 -10.91
N TYR A 475 -2.60 -36.27 -10.14
CA TYR A 475 -2.18 -37.57 -10.67
C TYR A 475 -3.32 -38.31 -11.36
N TYR A 476 -4.49 -38.40 -10.72
CA TYR A 476 -5.63 -39.11 -11.29
C TYR A 476 -6.33 -38.27 -12.35
N PHE A 477 -6.54 -36.98 -12.13
CA PHE A 477 -7.18 -36.09 -13.09
C PHE A 477 -6.43 -36.08 -14.44
N ASN A 478 -5.09 -36.06 -14.41
CA ASN A 478 -4.25 -36.13 -15.62
C ASN A 478 -3.79 -37.56 -15.96
N TYR A 479 -4.63 -38.57 -15.76
CA TYR A 479 -4.26 -39.98 -15.98
C TYR A 479 -3.74 -40.30 -17.37
N VAL A 480 -4.17 -39.54 -18.39
CA VAL A 480 -3.68 -39.68 -19.77
C VAL A 480 -2.20 -39.26 -19.87
N LEU A 481 -1.80 -38.21 -19.16
CA LEU A 481 -0.44 -37.68 -19.19
C LEU A 481 0.52 -38.52 -18.34
N TYR A 482 0.08 -38.94 -17.16
CA TYR A 482 0.93 -39.68 -16.23
C TYR A 482 0.94 -41.19 -16.48
N GLY A 483 -0.07 -41.73 -17.14
CA GLY A 483 -0.15 -43.13 -17.52
C GLY A 483 -0.01 -44.07 -16.31
N LYS A 484 0.87 -45.07 -16.42
CA LYS A 484 1.16 -46.06 -15.36
C LYS A 484 2.36 -45.69 -14.48
N ARG A 485 2.83 -44.44 -14.53
CA ARG A 485 3.98 -44.00 -13.72
C ARG A 485 3.63 -44.01 -12.23
N ASN A 486 4.63 -44.19 -11.37
CA ASN A 486 4.40 -44.07 -9.94
C ASN A 486 4.11 -42.60 -9.59
N ILE A 487 3.18 -42.37 -8.66
CA ILE A 487 2.84 -41.02 -8.16
C ILE A 487 4.08 -40.29 -7.60
N GLU A 488 5.03 -41.03 -7.03
CA GLU A 488 6.29 -40.48 -6.53
C GLU A 488 7.19 -39.99 -7.66
N ASP A 489 7.17 -40.64 -8.83
CA ASP A 489 7.98 -40.24 -9.99
C ASP A 489 7.47 -38.94 -10.64
N ILE A 490 6.21 -38.57 -10.39
CA ILE A 490 5.56 -37.39 -10.96
C ILE A 490 5.34 -36.27 -9.93
N ARG A 491 5.59 -36.52 -8.63
CA ARG A 491 5.45 -35.52 -7.56
C ARG A 491 6.17 -34.21 -7.88
N ARG A 492 7.41 -34.28 -8.37
CA ARG A 492 8.17 -33.08 -8.79
C ARG A 492 7.44 -32.27 -9.86
N SER A 493 6.88 -32.94 -10.86
CA SER A 493 6.15 -32.27 -11.94
C SER A 493 4.86 -31.62 -11.43
N VAL A 494 4.08 -32.34 -10.62
CA VAL A 494 2.84 -31.82 -10.02
C VAL A 494 3.13 -30.64 -9.10
N PHE A 495 4.16 -30.78 -8.24
CA PHE A 495 4.63 -29.70 -7.38
C PHE A 495 4.99 -28.46 -8.20
N ASN A 496 5.81 -28.59 -9.24
CA ASN A 496 6.26 -27.47 -10.05
C ASN A 496 5.11 -26.72 -10.74
N MET A 497 4.02 -27.40 -11.09
CA MET A 497 2.83 -26.75 -11.68
C MET A 497 1.99 -26.02 -10.64
N ASN A 498 1.92 -26.53 -9.40
CA ASN A 498 0.94 -26.07 -8.41
C ASN A 498 1.53 -25.22 -7.29
N PHE A 499 2.83 -25.30 -7.00
CA PHE A 499 3.41 -24.66 -5.81
C PHE A 499 3.25 -23.13 -5.80
N ARG A 500 3.22 -22.48 -6.97
CA ARG A 500 2.98 -21.02 -7.07
C ARG A 500 1.56 -20.65 -6.66
N ALA A 501 0.57 -21.41 -7.13
CA ALA A 501 -0.82 -21.24 -6.73
C ALA A 501 -0.97 -21.49 -5.23
N LEU A 502 -0.37 -22.58 -4.73
CA LEU A 502 -0.37 -22.90 -3.30
C LEU A 502 0.31 -21.79 -2.46
N ARG A 503 1.46 -21.25 -2.90
CA ARG A 503 2.10 -20.11 -2.22
C ARG A 503 1.19 -18.88 -2.18
N ALA A 504 0.47 -18.61 -3.27
CA ALA A 504 -0.47 -17.50 -3.33
C ALA A 504 -1.68 -17.71 -2.40
N THR A 505 -2.15 -18.94 -2.21
CA THR A 505 -3.32 -19.26 -1.37
C THR A 505 -2.99 -19.51 0.09
N ARG A 506 -1.71 -19.71 0.47
CA ARG A 506 -1.29 -19.95 1.87
C ARG A 506 -1.76 -18.90 2.86
N LYS A 507 -1.75 -17.63 2.45
CA LYS A 507 -2.28 -16.55 3.27
C LYS A 507 -3.75 -16.84 3.58
N GLU A 508 -4.55 -17.09 2.56
CA GLU A 508 -5.98 -17.40 2.68
C GLU A 508 -6.24 -18.69 3.48
N MET A 509 -5.41 -19.74 3.30
CA MET A 509 -5.50 -20.97 4.09
C MET A 509 -5.31 -20.70 5.59
N ARG A 510 -4.29 -19.91 5.94
CA ARG A 510 -3.99 -19.51 7.33
C ARG A 510 -5.16 -18.72 7.89
N GLU A 511 -5.61 -17.73 7.14
CA GLU A 511 -6.73 -16.86 7.46
C GLU A 511 -8.04 -17.64 7.71
N ALA A 512 -8.36 -18.59 6.84
CA ALA A 512 -9.50 -19.49 6.99
C ALA A 512 -9.40 -20.36 8.25
N SER A 513 -8.20 -20.92 8.49
CA SER A 513 -7.92 -21.75 9.67
C SER A 513 -8.03 -20.98 10.98
N ILE A 514 -7.66 -19.69 10.97
CA ILE A 514 -7.81 -18.80 12.13
C ILE A 514 -9.28 -18.50 12.36
N TRP A 515 -9.99 -18.05 11.32
CA TRP A 515 -11.40 -17.67 11.43
C TRP A 515 -12.30 -18.83 11.87
N SER A 516 -12.11 -20.02 11.30
CA SER A 516 -12.87 -21.24 11.67
C SER A 516 -12.71 -21.67 13.13
N LYS A 517 -11.70 -21.16 13.84
CA LYS A 517 -11.43 -21.46 15.26
C LYS A 517 -11.74 -20.28 16.18
N ALA A 518 -12.08 -19.11 15.62
CA ALA A 518 -12.32 -17.90 16.38
C ALA A 518 -13.63 -18.00 17.17
N ASN A 519 -13.59 -17.58 18.43
CA ASN A 519 -14.78 -17.51 19.28
C ASN A 519 -15.37 -16.10 19.26
N VAL A 520 -16.51 -15.94 18.57
CA VAL A 520 -17.21 -14.66 18.42
C VAL A 520 -18.40 -14.59 19.37
N ARG A 521 -18.40 -13.59 20.25
CA ARG A 521 -19.54 -13.22 21.11
C ARG A 521 -20.07 -11.85 20.73
N LEU A 522 -21.30 -11.79 20.25
CA LEU A 522 -22.00 -10.53 19.94
C LEU A 522 -22.68 -9.95 21.17
N TYR A 523 -22.67 -8.63 21.27
CA TYR A 523 -23.36 -7.90 22.34
C TYR A 523 -24.58 -7.10 21.84
N LYS A 524 -24.73 -6.94 20.52
CA LYS A 524 -25.82 -6.19 19.89
C LYS A 524 -26.75 -7.13 19.12
N GLU A 525 -28.02 -7.19 19.51
CA GLU A 525 -29.01 -8.16 19.01
C GLU A 525 -29.41 -7.92 17.54
N ASN A 526 -29.31 -6.69 17.04
CA ASN A 526 -29.73 -6.31 15.69
C ASN A 526 -28.63 -6.48 14.63
N ILE A 527 -27.48 -7.04 14.99
CA ILE A 527 -26.37 -7.23 14.06
C ILE A 527 -26.29 -8.72 13.71
N THR A 528 -26.66 -9.01 12.47
CA THR A 528 -26.45 -10.34 11.92
C THR A 528 -25.00 -10.41 11.45
N VAL A 529 -24.20 -11.24 12.12
CA VAL A 529 -22.93 -11.68 11.56
C VAL A 529 -23.26 -12.84 10.65
N LYS A 530 -23.45 -12.55 9.36
CA LYS A 530 -23.04 -13.54 8.38
C LYS A 530 -21.53 -13.55 8.42
N PRO A 531 -20.82 -14.65 8.20
CA PRO A 531 -19.43 -14.51 7.84
C PRO A 531 -19.34 -13.58 6.62
N ALA A 532 -18.22 -12.91 6.37
CA ALA A 532 -18.02 -12.23 5.07
C ALA A 532 -18.25 -13.25 3.92
N GLU A 533 -17.93 -12.93 2.66
CA GLU A 533 -17.40 -14.00 1.82
C GLU A 533 -16.08 -14.48 2.46
N SER A 534 -16.22 -15.15 3.59
CA SER A 534 -15.18 -15.57 4.48
C SER A 534 -14.61 -16.80 3.85
N PHE A 535 -13.32 -17.00 4.04
CA PHE A 535 -12.70 -18.24 3.62
C PHE A 535 -13.26 -19.47 4.37
N ALA A 536 -14.29 -19.34 5.23
CA ALA A 536 -14.95 -20.47 5.86
C ALA A 536 -15.57 -21.42 4.82
N ALA A 537 -15.35 -22.71 5.04
CA ALA A 537 -15.81 -23.78 4.16
C ALA A 537 -17.33 -23.72 3.94
N GLU A 538 -18.11 -23.53 5.01
CA GLU A 538 -19.57 -23.55 4.93
C GLU A 538 -20.16 -22.45 4.05
N ASP A 539 -19.53 -21.27 4.02
CA ASP A 539 -20.01 -20.16 3.18
C ASP A 539 -19.61 -20.33 1.74
N LEU A 540 -18.38 -20.80 1.47
CA LEU A 540 -17.94 -21.15 0.12
C LEU A 540 -18.86 -22.22 -0.48
N ILE A 541 -19.18 -23.25 0.30
CA ILE A 541 -20.12 -24.32 -0.09
C ILE A 541 -21.50 -23.75 -0.36
N ARG A 542 -22.07 -22.97 0.58
CA ARG A 542 -23.41 -22.39 0.43
C ARG A 542 -23.51 -21.47 -0.80
N ALA A 543 -22.46 -20.68 -1.05
CA ALA A 543 -22.37 -19.82 -2.22
C ALA A 543 -22.30 -20.63 -3.51
N ALA A 544 -21.46 -21.67 -3.54
CA ALA A 544 -21.34 -22.57 -4.69
C ALA A 544 -22.68 -23.26 -5.01
N ASP A 545 -23.36 -23.81 -4.00
CA ASP A 545 -24.68 -24.44 -4.14
C ASP A 545 -25.74 -23.46 -4.64
N SER A 546 -25.74 -22.22 -4.13
CA SER A 546 -26.68 -21.19 -4.58
C SER A 546 -26.45 -20.81 -6.04
N LEU A 547 -25.19 -20.66 -6.45
CA LEU A 547 -24.82 -20.33 -7.83
C LEU A 547 -25.14 -21.48 -8.78
N TYR A 548 -24.90 -22.71 -8.35
CA TYR A 548 -25.27 -23.92 -9.08
C TYR A 548 -26.79 -24.00 -9.31
N LYS A 549 -27.61 -23.79 -8.26
CA LYS A 549 -29.09 -23.75 -8.39
C LYS A 549 -29.57 -22.63 -9.34
N ALA A 550 -28.83 -21.52 -9.40
CA ALA A 550 -29.08 -20.43 -10.33
C ALA A 550 -28.54 -20.69 -11.75
N ARG A 551 -27.96 -21.87 -12.01
CA ARG A 551 -27.28 -22.24 -13.28
C ARG A 551 -26.10 -21.33 -13.64
N ALA A 552 -25.53 -20.64 -12.66
CA ALA A 552 -24.30 -19.85 -12.81
C ALA A 552 -23.07 -20.76 -12.64
N TYR A 553 -22.89 -21.70 -13.57
CA TYR A 553 -21.94 -22.80 -13.42
C TYR A 553 -20.48 -22.35 -13.25
N GLU A 554 -20.01 -21.38 -14.05
CA GLU A 554 -18.64 -20.87 -13.95
C GLU A 554 -18.36 -20.26 -12.56
N ALA A 555 -19.30 -19.48 -12.03
CA ALA A 555 -19.18 -18.88 -10.71
C ALA A 555 -19.25 -19.95 -9.60
N SER A 556 -20.09 -20.98 -9.76
CA SER A 556 -20.15 -22.13 -8.86
C SER A 556 -18.81 -22.89 -8.83
N LEU A 557 -18.24 -23.18 -10.00
CA LEU A 557 -16.93 -23.84 -10.13
C LEU A 557 -15.83 -23.03 -9.46
N ALA A 558 -15.83 -21.71 -9.62
CA ALA A 558 -14.86 -20.85 -8.95
C ALA A 558 -14.94 -20.97 -7.41
N LYS A 559 -16.15 -21.05 -6.84
CA LYS A 559 -16.33 -21.24 -5.39
C LYS A 559 -15.94 -22.64 -4.93
N TRP A 560 -16.27 -23.70 -5.66
CA TRP A 560 -15.84 -25.06 -5.32
C TRP A 560 -14.33 -25.27 -5.43
N ARG A 561 -13.68 -24.71 -6.47
CA ARG A 561 -12.22 -24.72 -6.58
C ARG A 561 -11.57 -23.97 -5.42
N LYS A 562 -12.16 -22.85 -4.99
CA LYS A 562 -11.73 -22.15 -3.78
C LYS A 562 -11.77 -23.02 -2.52
N VAL A 563 -12.76 -23.90 -2.37
CA VAL A 563 -12.80 -24.87 -1.26
C VAL A 563 -11.59 -25.80 -1.31
N ARG A 564 -11.24 -26.36 -2.47
CA ARG A 564 -10.04 -27.21 -2.64
C ARG A 564 -8.74 -26.45 -2.35
N ASP A 565 -8.65 -25.21 -2.81
CA ASP A 565 -7.44 -24.39 -2.70
C ASP A 565 -7.17 -23.92 -1.27
N VAL A 566 -8.23 -23.60 -0.52
CA VAL A 566 -8.15 -23.12 0.87
C VAL A 566 -8.08 -24.28 1.88
N TYR A 567 -8.69 -25.42 1.54
CA TYR A 567 -8.76 -26.60 2.41
C TYR A 567 -8.13 -27.86 1.78
N PRO A 568 -6.90 -27.78 1.25
CA PRO A 568 -6.29 -28.91 0.54
C PRO A 568 -6.03 -30.12 1.44
N ASP A 569 -5.81 -29.89 2.74
CA ASP A 569 -5.52 -30.94 3.72
C ASP A 569 -6.77 -31.50 4.43
N VAL A 570 -7.97 -30.95 4.18
CA VAL A 570 -9.22 -31.43 4.78
C VAL A 570 -9.90 -32.40 3.81
N ASP A 571 -9.58 -33.69 3.96
CA ASP A 571 -9.99 -34.77 3.03
C ASP A 571 -11.50 -34.77 2.71
N SER A 572 -12.36 -34.57 3.71
CA SER A 572 -13.81 -34.54 3.51
C SER A 572 -14.29 -33.37 2.65
N LEU A 573 -13.73 -32.17 2.85
CA LEU A 573 -14.05 -30.97 2.06
C LEU A 573 -13.49 -31.09 0.64
N TYR A 574 -12.27 -31.63 0.52
CA TYR A 574 -11.64 -31.83 -0.76
C TYR A 574 -12.40 -32.86 -1.61
N ALA A 575 -12.83 -33.97 -1.00
CA ALA A 575 -13.70 -34.96 -1.63
C ALA A 575 -15.00 -34.34 -2.10
N GLN A 576 -15.73 -33.65 -1.22
CA GLN A 576 -16.99 -32.99 -1.56
C GLN A 576 -16.82 -32.03 -2.72
N ALA A 577 -15.82 -31.14 -2.67
CA ALA A 577 -15.56 -30.18 -3.74
C ALA A 577 -15.20 -30.87 -5.06
N THR A 578 -14.40 -31.93 -5.05
CA THR A 578 -14.02 -32.69 -6.25
C THR A 578 -15.25 -33.30 -6.92
N PHE A 579 -16.13 -33.93 -6.15
CA PHE A 579 -17.38 -34.50 -6.67
C PHE A 579 -18.32 -33.43 -7.24
N GLN A 580 -18.49 -32.31 -6.52
CA GLN A 580 -19.37 -31.23 -6.93
C GLN A 580 -18.84 -30.52 -8.18
N ILE A 581 -17.53 -30.34 -8.31
CA ILE A 581 -16.91 -29.82 -9.55
C ILE A 581 -17.26 -30.74 -10.72
N ALA A 582 -17.10 -32.06 -10.58
CA ALA A 582 -17.44 -33.02 -11.63
C ALA A 582 -18.92 -32.91 -12.06
N GLN A 583 -19.84 -32.77 -11.09
CA GLN A 583 -21.26 -32.61 -11.36
C GLN A 583 -21.56 -31.30 -12.09
N VAL A 584 -21.00 -30.18 -11.62
CA VAL A 584 -21.21 -28.86 -12.25
C VAL A 584 -20.61 -28.83 -13.66
N GLU A 585 -19.44 -29.41 -13.87
CA GLU A 585 -18.81 -29.52 -15.20
C GLU A 585 -19.63 -30.40 -16.14
N SER A 586 -20.21 -31.50 -15.66
CA SER A 586 -21.10 -32.35 -16.46
C SER A 586 -22.34 -31.59 -16.92
N GLU A 587 -22.96 -30.79 -16.05
CA GLU A 587 -24.15 -29.99 -16.38
C GLU A 587 -23.83 -28.74 -17.22
N ALA A 588 -22.60 -28.27 -17.17
CA ALA A 588 -22.06 -27.23 -18.04
C ALA A 588 -21.51 -27.79 -19.37
N GLU A 589 -21.76 -29.07 -19.66
CA GLU A 589 -21.33 -29.78 -20.88
C GLU A 589 -19.80 -29.80 -21.08
N GLN A 590 -19.04 -29.62 -19.99
CA GLN A 590 -17.58 -29.71 -19.95
C GLN A 590 -17.13 -31.17 -19.75
N PHE A 591 -17.61 -32.06 -20.61
CA PHE A 591 -17.53 -33.52 -20.44
C PHE A 591 -16.10 -34.07 -20.28
N SER A 592 -15.11 -33.46 -20.96
CA SER A 592 -13.71 -33.86 -20.81
C SER A 592 -13.13 -33.58 -19.43
N PHE A 593 -13.59 -32.52 -18.77
CA PHE A 593 -13.17 -32.19 -17.41
C PHE A 593 -13.97 -32.99 -16.38
N ALA A 594 -15.29 -33.11 -16.59
CA ALA A 594 -16.17 -33.88 -15.72
C ALA A 594 -15.75 -35.36 -15.61
N GLU A 595 -15.41 -36.02 -16.71
CA GLU A 595 -14.97 -37.42 -16.68
C GLU A 595 -13.65 -37.61 -15.89
N ALA A 596 -12.73 -36.64 -16.03
CA ALA A 596 -11.45 -36.64 -15.35
C ALA A 596 -11.61 -36.36 -13.84
N GLU A 597 -12.49 -35.44 -13.45
CA GLU A 597 -12.82 -35.18 -12.05
C GLU A 597 -13.52 -36.38 -11.39
N TYR A 598 -14.49 -37.01 -12.08
CA TYR A 598 -15.10 -38.23 -11.57
C TYR A 598 -14.07 -39.35 -11.41
N TYR A 599 -13.15 -39.51 -12.36
CA TYR A 599 -12.04 -40.45 -12.24
C TYR A 599 -11.16 -40.15 -11.03
N ALA A 600 -10.74 -38.90 -10.85
CA ALA A 600 -9.97 -38.50 -9.67
C ALA A 600 -10.72 -38.83 -8.38
N TYR A 601 -12.01 -38.53 -8.32
CA TYR A 601 -12.84 -38.76 -7.16
C TYR A 601 -12.89 -40.24 -6.72
N TYR A 602 -13.37 -41.15 -7.57
CA TYR A 602 -13.56 -42.54 -7.12
C TYR A 602 -12.24 -43.30 -6.93
N ARG A 603 -11.13 -42.81 -7.52
CA ARG A 603 -9.79 -43.37 -7.28
C ARG A 603 -9.20 -42.90 -5.95
N MET A 604 -9.46 -41.66 -5.55
CA MET A 604 -9.02 -41.11 -4.26
C MET A 604 -9.89 -41.62 -3.11
N TRP A 605 -11.21 -41.69 -3.29
CA TRP A 605 -12.17 -42.07 -2.25
C TRP A 605 -13.06 -43.25 -2.70
N PRO A 606 -12.50 -44.45 -2.94
CA PRO A 606 -13.25 -45.61 -3.46
C PRO A 606 -14.30 -46.18 -2.49
N LYS A 607 -14.29 -45.73 -1.23
CA LYS A 607 -15.27 -46.13 -0.20
C LYS A 607 -16.31 -45.04 0.08
N SER A 608 -16.25 -43.92 -0.63
CA SER A 608 -17.25 -42.86 -0.48
C SER A 608 -18.63 -43.37 -0.92
N PRO A 609 -19.72 -42.96 -0.26
CA PRO A 609 -21.08 -43.26 -0.75
C PRO A 609 -21.31 -42.77 -2.19
N ASP A 610 -20.60 -41.73 -2.64
CA ASP A 610 -20.74 -41.20 -4.00
C ASP A 610 -19.76 -41.84 -5.01
N ALA A 611 -18.89 -42.77 -4.59
CA ALA A 611 -17.87 -43.35 -5.47
C ALA A 611 -18.48 -44.22 -6.59
N GLU A 612 -19.53 -44.98 -6.24
CA GLU A 612 -20.34 -45.73 -7.20
C GLU A 612 -20.95 -44.79 -8.25
N LYS A 613 -21.66 -43.75 -7.78
CA LYS A 613 -22.29 -42.75 -8.65
C LYS A 613 -21.27 -42.04 -9.55
N ALA A 614 -20.10 -41.67 -9.02
CA ALA A 614 -19.03 -41.04 -9.78
C ALA A 614 -18.52 -41.95 -10.91
N MET A 615 -18.28 -43.22 -10.60
CA MET A 615 -17.78 -44.19 -11.57
C MET A 615 -18.82 -44.50 -12.66
N PHE A 616 -20.08 -44.63 -12.29
CA PHE A 616 -21.20 -44.73 -13.24
C PHE A 616 -21.26 -43.50 -14.15
N SER A 617 -21.25 -42.30 -13.56
CA SER A 617 -21.34 -41.03 -14.28
C SER A 617 -20.21 -40.88 -15.31
N ARG A 618 -18.98 -41.27 -14.94
CA ARG A 618 -17.86 -41.31 -15.88
C ARG A 618 -18.12 -42.26 -17.05
N GLY A 619 -18.57 -43.49 -16.78
CA GLY A 619 -18.88 -44.48 -17.82
C GLY A 619 -19.94 -43.97 -18.79
N PHE A 620 -21.00 -43.36 -18.25
CA PHE A 620 -22.06 -42.73 -19.03
C PHE A 620 -21.54 -41.58 -19.91
N ILE A 621 -20.80 -40.62 -19.35
CA ILE A 621 -20.23 -39.48 -20.09
C ILE A 621 -19.32 -39.97 -21.23
N LEU A 622 -18.47 -40.96 -20.96
CA LEU A 622 -17.55 -41.50 -21.96
C LEU A 622 -18.30 -42.10 -23.16
N ASN A 623 -19.41 -42.79 -22.93
CA ASN A 623 -20.20 -43.39 -24.00
C ASN A 623 -21.11 -42.36 -24.68
N GLU A 624 -22.03 -41.77 -23.93
CA GLU A 624 -23.14 -40.98 -24.47
C GLU A 624 -22.68 -39.60 -24.97
N ASN A 625 -21.76 -38.95 -24.24
CA ASN A 625 -21.35 -37.57 -24.57
C ASN A 625 -20.04 -37.50 -25.35
N MET A 626 -19.11 -38.43 -25.12
CA MET A 626 -17.78 -38.39 -25.76
C MET A 626 -17.56 -39.47 -26.84
N HIS A 627 -18.49 -40.41 -27.00
CA HIS A 627 -18.42 -41.51 -27.96
C HIS A 627 -17.11 -42.32 -27.89
N LYS A 628 -16.61 -42.53 -26.67
CA LYS A 628 -15.41 -43.33 -26.34
C LYS A 628 -15.80 -44.70 -25.81
N ASP A 629 -16.53 -45.47 -26.61
CA ASP A 629 -17.13 -46.76 -26.27
C ASP A 629 -16.15 -47.75 -25.62
N SER A 630 -14.93 -47.86 -26.15
CA SER A 630 -13.92 -48.76 -25.58
C SER A 630 -13.55 -48.39 -24.14
N LEU A 631 -13.38 -47.10 -23.84
CA LEU A 631 -13.09 -46.64 -22.48
C LEU A 631 -14.31 -46.74 -21.57
N ALA A 632 -15.49 -46.44 -22.09
CA ALA A 632 -16.73 -46.59 -21.34
C ALA A 632 -16.94 -48.06 -20.92
N LEU A 633 -16.71 -49.02 -21.82
CA LEU A 633 -16.77 -50.45 -21.51
C LEU A 633 -15.77 -50.84 -20.42
N GLU A 634 -14.52 -50.38 -20.50
CA GLU A 634 -13.51 -50.66 -19.47
C GLU A 634 -13.98 -50.18 -18.08
N VAL A 635 -14.51 -48.95 -18.00
CA VAL A 635 -15.00 -48.37 -16.74
C VAL A 635 -16.25 -49.10 -16.24
N LEU A 636 -17.23 -49.36 -17.09
CA LEU A 636 -18.48 -50.02 -16.69
C LEU A 636 -18.26 -51.48 -16.27
N GLU A 637 -17.34 -52.20 -16.91
CA GLU A 637 -16.96 -53.56 -16.48
C GLU A 637 -16.15 -53.56 -15.17
N GLU A 638 -15.29 -52.57 -14.94
CA GLU A 638 -14.62 -52.36 -13.65
C GLU A 638 -15.63 -52.02 -12.55
N PHE A 639 -16.67 -51.25 -12.88
CA PHE A 639 -17.76 -50.91 -11.97
C PHE A 639 -18.46 -52.17 -11.45
N GLN A 640 -18.87 -53.09 -12.34
CA GLN A 640 -19.55 -54.33 -11.91
C GLN A 640 -18.69 -55.19 -10.98
N LYS A 641 -17.38 -55.19 -11.19
CA LYS A 641 -16.42 -55.92 -10.33
C LYS A 641 -16.25 -55.25 -8.98
N THR A 642 -16.23 -53.92 -8.96
CA THR A 642 -15.98 -53.12 -7.76
C THR A 642 -17.24 -53.00 -6.88
N TYR A 643 -18.40 -52.84 -7.51
CA TYR A 643 -19.70 -52.62 -6.88
C TYR A 643 -20.74 -53.67 -7.34
N PRO A 644 -20.54 -54.97 -7.07
CA PRO A 644 -21.43 -56.03 -7.58
C PRO A 644 -22.86 -55.97 -7.03
N ASN A 645 -23.07 -55.24 -5.93
CA ASN A 645 -24.38 -55.08 -5.27
C ASN A 645 -24.98 -53.67 -5.43
N SER A 646 -24.43 -52.85 -6.33
CA SER A 646 -24.95 -51.50 -6.57
C SER A 646 -26.39 -51.51 -7.09
N GLU A 647 -27.18 -50.52 -6.70
CA GLU A 647 -28.52 -50.32 -7.27
C GLU A 647 -28.45 -49.97 -8.77
N MET A 648 -27.38 -49.29 -9.20
CA MET A 648 -27.10 -48.97 -10.61
C MET A 648 -26.64 -50.17 -11.44
N GLY A 649 -26.51 -51.36 -10.85
CA GLY A 649 -25.94 -52.53 -11.52
C GLY A 649 -26.73 -52.97 -12.75
N LYS A 650 -28.06 -52.80 -12.73
CA LYS A 650 -28.92 -53.06 -13.89
C LYS A 650 -28.67 -52.07 -15.03
N ASP A 651 -28.58 -50.78 -14.72
CA ASP A 651 -28.34 -49.71 -15.70
C ASP A 651 -26.96 -49.87 -16.34
N VAL A 652 -25.95 -50.21 -15.53
CA VAL A 652 -24.60 -50.53 -16.02
C VAL A 652 -24.59 -51.74 -16.95
N SER A 653 -25.33 -52.80 -16.59
CA SER A 653 -25.41 -54.00 -17.42
C SER A 653 -26.06 -53.68 -18.77
N TRP A 654 -27.12 -52.88 -18.76
CA TRP A 654 -27.79 -52.42 -19.97
C TRP A 654 -26.87 -51.57 -20.84
N LEU A 655 -26.14 -50.61 -20.27
CA LEU A 655 -25.16 -49.79 -21.00
C LEU A 655 -24.07 -50.65 -21.64
N ILE A 656 -23.49 -51.61 -20.91
CA ILE A 656 -22.48 -52.54 -21.46
C ILE A 656 -23.04 -53.32 -22.65
N GLU A 657 -24.25 -53.87 -22.54
CA GLU A 657 -24.92 -54.59 -23.63
C GLU A 657 -25.21 -53.68 -24.82
N ASN A 658 -25.67 -52.45 -24.57
CA ASN A 658 -25.96 -51.47 -25.61
C ASN A 658 -24.68 -51.12 -26.39
N ILE A 659 -23.59 -50.82 -25.70
CA ILE A 659 -22.29 -50.52 -26.31
C ILE A 659 -21.79 -51.71 -27.12
N LYS A 660 -21.84 -52.93 -26.57
CA LYS A 660 -21.43 -54.16 -27.28
C LYS A 660 -22.29 -54.45 -28.51
N SER A 661 -23.54 -53.99 -28.53
CA SER A 661 -24.44 -54.11 -29.69
C SER A 661 -24.19 -53.05 -30.77
N GLY A 662 -23.33 -52.06 -30.50
CA GLY A 662 -23.13 -50.89 -31.35
C GLY A 662 -24.31 -49.92 -31.32
N GLY A 663 -24.97 -49.76 -30.17
CA GLY A 663 -26.10 -48.84 -29.96
C GLY A 663 -27.48 -49.37 -30.37
N LYS A 664 -27.56 -50.60 -30.90
CA LYS A 664 -28.81 -51.18 -31.42
C LYS A 664 -29.89 -51.33 -30.36
N LEU A 665 -29.53 -51.60 -29.10
CA LEU A 665 -30.53 -51.75 -28.03
C LEU A 665 -31.24 -50.42 -27.74
N ALA A 666 -30.51 -49.31 -27.75
CA ALA A 666 -31.10 -47.98 -27.62
C ALA A 666 -31.98 -47.63 -28.84
N GLU A 667 -31.54 -47.92 -30.06
CA GLU A 667 -32.34 -47.71 -31.27
C GLU A 667 -33.65 -48.52 -31.26
N ASP A 668 -33.58 -49.79 -30.87
CA ASP A 668 -34.76 -50.66 -30.81
C ASP A 668 -35.72 -50.24 -29.68
N LEU A 669 -35.19 -49.70 -28.58
CA LEU A 669 -36.00 -49.13 -27.50
C LEU A 669 -36.74 -47.87 -27.97
N MET A 670 -36.03 -46.94 -28.63
CA MET A 670 -36.62 -45.72 -29.18
C MET A 670 -37.72 -46.04 -30.20
N LYS A 671 -37.48 -46.97 -31.12
CA LYS A 671 -38.50 -47.43 -32.09
C LYS A 671 -39.73 -48.05 -31.43
N LYS A 672 -39.57 -48.72 -30.28
CA LYS A 672 -40.70 -49.27 -29.52
C LYS A 672 -41.51 -48.17 -28.85
N ILE A 673 -40.83 -47.19 -28.25
CA ILE A 673 -41.49 -46.03 -27.63
C ILE A 673 -42.27 -45.24 -28.68
N GLU A 674 -41.66 -44.94 -29.83
CA GLU A 674 -42.31 -44.26 -30.96
C GLU A 674 -43.48 -45.05 -31.58
N ALA A 675 -43.53 -46.36 -31.38
CA ALA A 675 -44.63 -47.21 -31.84
C ALA A 675 -45.77 -47.35 -30.81
N GLU A 676 -45.53 -46.93 -29.55
CA GLU A 676 -46.50 -46.93 -28.45
C GLU A 676 -47.11 -45.53 -28.19
N GLU A 677 -46.49 -44.46 -28.71
CA GLU A 677 -47.09 -43.11 -28.85
C GLU A 677 -47.92 -42.98 -30.15
#